data_AF-A6VY95-F1
#
_entry.id   AF-A6VY95-F1
#
_cell.length_a   1.000
_cell.length_b   1.000
_cell.length_c   1.000
_cell.angle_alpha   90.00
_cell.angle_beta   90.00
_cell.angle_gamma   90.00
#
_symmetry.space_group_name_H-M   'P 1'
#
loop_
_entity.id
_entity.type
_entity.pdbx_description
1 polymer ?
#
loop_
_entity_poly.entity_id
_entity_poly.type
_entity_poly.pdbx_seq_one_letter_code
_entity_poly.pdbx_strand_id
1 'polypeptide(L)'
;MKKQSRKCLNRSKRVKKRTSAFDRKKNINSGRLNSAKTGTNSNKMFILEYYQTVFMEFHKNYRDEIHKKNVLDSKCFRRRAVCNSKENMVGKDFNQQYETLNNILSELEIEMGRVIKRHSVFFWIHLYRRIFPNLSNDLGANTSENVIVNVRQQVEQAIRKFGSLSNQNDFALSSEVDFDSILGGLLSQSYKKNFDENYISFFEKKLKINSQFVLTDFSIEDILNIYYVEGLSYQYWYVSAKMRSLGKGVVLSVSKLGDINEERTEEQKFLISDFDRRNENDNVNLGIASNVGTYTVSNLTKSNGDHEIIVISYINASHLTAKNLGLSDLSNDFIPNYIPWFINANDFYNSHSYLSKKFIKQFGFGLLEFLQFAGFLSNYMMSDDPSRKQVNESIGLKYHSKFQRGYFVIKESSGEIKKSILKYYNDLKISGFIKESELESQIDAIFEHVVLNEDKQKNIGVWSRGPQYVLIGIDDGFLCDSSSWHFLIQNMFYGLRDYDPKSIKGHEFETTLANIFKNDNFDVINNSFVIRKENIKREIDVAVRIRDNLYLFECKASERPLNFDIGNPKTISNRTRDFKEKLEQAESLKEFILNNKVGNNYDFSWAESVNSFVVSPFTEWVWDTSPNLWSECKCFPRLMSVNGAIQYLTSEKSKLVF
;
A
#
# COMPACT_ATOMS: atom_id res chain seq x y z
N MET A 1 -73.72 4.20 18.33
CA MET A 1 -74.02 3.32 17.17
C MET A 1 -72.96 3.52 16.09
N LYS A 2 -72.34 2.40 15.66
CA LYS A 2 -71.72 2.08 14.35
C LYS A 2 -70.84 3.11 13.60
N LYS A 3 -69.57 2.69 13.48
CA LYS A 3 -68.69 2.56 12.29
C LYS A 3 -68.20 3.80 11.51
N GLN A 4 -66.88 4.02 11.67
CA GLN A 4 -65.84 4.05 10.63
C GLN A 4 -66.15 4.72 9.28
N SER A 5 -65.36 5.76 8.94
CA SER A 5 -64.57 5.74 7.70
C SER A 5 -63.30 6.60 7.84
N ARG A 6 -62.18 6.00 7.44
CA ARG A 6 -60.85 6.61 7.32
C ARG A 6 -60.78 7.46 6.04
N LYS A 7 -60.00 8.54 6.05
CA LYS A 7 -59.12 8.91 4.93
C LYS A 7 -57.98 9.82 5.42
N CYS A 8 -56.78 9.22 5.49
CA CYS A 8 -55.51 9.92 5.67
C CYS A 8 -55.18 10.76 4.44
N LEU A 9 -54.72 11.99 4.67
CA LEU A 9 -54.04 12.81 3.68
C LEU A 9 -52.59 12.34 3.53
N ASN A 10 -52.28 11.77 2.36
CA ASN A 10 -50.92 11.53 1.90
C ASN A 10 -50.25 12.86 1.47
N ARG A 11 -49.26 13.32 2.24
CA ARG A 11 -48.22 14.25 1.74
C ARG A 11 -47.03 13.41 1.28
N SER A 12 -46.95 13.21 -0.03
CA SER A 12 -45.80 12.61 -0.72
C SER A 12 -44.55 13.48 -0.54
N LYS A 13 -43.57 13.00 0.25
CA LYS A 13 -42.21 13.53 0.25
C LYS A 13 -41.51 13.09 -1.04
N ARG A 14 -41.13 14.08 -1.86
CA ARG A 14 -40.27 13.94 -3.05
C ARG A 14 -38.95 13.26 -2.68
N VAL A 15 -38.74 12.04 -3.16
CA VAL A 15 -37.43 11.41 -3.24
C VAL A 15 -36.72 12.00 -4.47
N LYS A 16 -35.63 12.74 -4.26
CA LYS A 16 -34.73 13.20 -5.33
C LYS A 16 -33.97 11.97 -5.86
N LYS A 17 -34.39 11.46 -7.01
CA LYS A 17 -33.59 10.58 -7.88
C LYS A 17 -32.36 11.38 -8.34
N ARG A 18 -31.15 10.98 -7.92
CA ARG A 18 -29.89 11.39 -8.54
C ARG A 18 -29.81 10.69 -9.90
N THR A 19 -30.12 11.42 -10.96
CA THR A 19 -29.83 11.01 -12.34
C THR A 19 -28.34 11.16 -12.62
N SER A 20 -27.78 10.09 -13.18
CA SER A 20 -26.42 9.93 -13.69
C SER A 20 -26.02 11.06 -14.63
N ALA A 21 -24.89 11.71 -14.34
CA ALA A 21 -24.22 12.64 -15.23
C ALA A 21 -23.46 11.87 -16.31
N PHE A 22 -24.19 11.33 -17.29
CA PHE A 22 -23.65 10.79 -18.54
C PHE A 22 -24.52 11.33 -19.69
N ASP A 23 -24.45 12.65 -19.90
CA ASP A 23 -24.86 13.28 -21.15
C ASP A 23 -24.34 14.73 -21.18
N ARG A 24 -23.12 14.90 -21.66
CA ARG A 24 -22.64 16.18 -22.21
C ARG A 24 -21.89 15.91 -23.51
N LYS A 25 -22.65 15.84 -24.61
CA LYS A 25 -22.14 16.08 -25.96
C LYS A 25 -21.85 17.58 -26.13
N LYS A 26 -20.74 17.85 -26.83
CA LYS A 26 -20.34 19.10 -27.52
C LYS A 26 -19.97 20.31 -26.66
N ASN A 27 -18.66 20.48 -26.45
CA ASN A 27 -17.86 21.60 -26.95
C ASN A 27 -16.49 21.55 -26.26
N ILE A 28 -15.55 20.76 -26.82
CA ILE A 28 -14.14 20.88 -26.46
C ILE A 28 -13.51 21.71 -27.57
N ASN A 29 -13.30 22.98 -27.24
CA ASN A 29 -12.68 23.98 -28.08
C ASN A 29 -11.29 23.53 -28.53
N SER A 30 -11.06 23.69 -29.82
CA SER A 30 -9.82 23.79 -30.60
C SER A 30 -8.81 24.85 -30.09
N GLY A 31 -8.87 25.25 -28.82
CA GLY A 31 -8.11 26.37 -28.26
C GLY A 31 -6.68 26.05 -27.82
N ARG A 32 -6.25 24.77 -27.81
CA ARG A 32 -4.90 24.38 -27.39
C ARG A 32 -3.91 24.17 -28.55
N LEU A 33 -4.36 24.21 -29.80
CA LEU A 33 -3.53 23.91 -30.99
C LEU A 33 -3.08 25.16 -31.78
N ASN A 34 -3.60 26.35 -31.46
CA ASN A 34 -3.28 27.58 -32.21
C ASN A 34 -2.21 28.49 -31.57
N SER A 35 -1.61 28.12 -30.43
CA SER A 35 -0.58 28.95 -29.77
C SER A 35 0.82 28.84 -30.40
N ALA A 36 0.96 28.17 -31.54
CA ALA A 36 2.25 27.98 -32.22
C ALA A 36 2.73 29.18 -33.06
N LYS A 37 1.94 30.26 -33.18
CA LYS A 37 2.23 31.36 -34.14
C LYS A 37 2.56 32.73 -33.56
N THR A 38 2.57 32.94 -32.24
CA THR A 38 2.91 34.27 -31.70
C THR A 38 3.86 34.18 -30.51
N GLY A 39 5.06 34.71 -30.76
CA GLY A 39 6.19 35.02 -29.90
C GLY A 39 6.09 34.99 -28.37
N THR A 40 7.22 34.58 -27.79
CA THR A 40 7.78 34.97 -26.48
C THR A 40 7.00 34.56 -25.24
N ASN A 41 7.04 33.26 -24.96
CA ASN A 41 7.43 32.75 -23.66
C ASN A 41 8.11 31.39 -23.90
N SER A 42 9.18 31.08 -23.18
CA SER A 42 9.84 29.77 -23.21
C SER A 42 8.94 28.70 -22.57
N ASN A 43 7.78 28.45 -23.17
CA ASN A 43 6.94 27.32 -22.84
C ASN A 43 7.72 26.07 -23.27
N LYS A 44 8.36 25.40 -22.30
CA LYS A 44 8.87 24.04 -22.46
C LYS A 44 7.74 23.21 -23.08
N MET A 45 7.87 22.90 -24.37
CA MET A 45 6.86 22.17 -25.11
C MET A 45 6.84 20.74 -24.57
N PHE A 46 5.80 20.40 -23.82
CA PHE A 46 5.63 19.06 -23.26
C PHE A 46 5.38 18.09 -24.42
N ILE A 47 6.37 17.27 -24.76
CA ILE A 47 6.21 16.23 -25.77
C ILE A 47 5.29 15.16 -25.17
N LEU A 48 4.17 14.88 -25.83
CA LEU A 48 3.29 13.78 -25.46
C LEU A 48 4.11 12.48 -25.40
N GLU A 49 3.91 11.69 -24.35
CA GLU A 49 4.54 10.38 -24.26
C GLU A 49 3.99 9.47 -25.38
N TYR A 50 4.85 8.61 -25.95
CA TYR A 50 4.56 7.86 -27.18
C TYR A 50 3.24 7.07 -27.16
N TYR A 51 2.77 6.64 -25.98
CA TYR A 51 1.57 5.82 -25.85
C TYR A 51 0.26 6.63 -25.77
N GLN A 52 0.31 7.93 -25.45
CA GLN A 52 -0.87 8.68 -25.00
C GLN A 52 -1.99 8.71 -26.05
N THR A 53 -1.64 9.04 -27.31
CA THR A 53 -2.61 9.08 -28.42
C THR A 53 -3.18 7.69 -28.71
N VAL A 54 -2.30 6.68 -28.82
CA VAL A 54 -2.70 5.30 -29.14
C VAL A 54 -3.62 4.74 -28.06
N PHE A 55 -3.28 4.94 -26.78
CA PHE A 55 -4.06 4.39 -25.67
C PHE A 55 -5.41 5.12 -25.55
N MET A 56 -5.47 6.42 -25.78
CA MET A 56 -6.75 7.14 -25.83
C MET A 56 -7.68 6.56 -26.91
N GLU A 57 -7.18 6.35 -28.13
CA GLU A 57 -7.98 5.72 -29.19
C GLU A 57 -8.37 4.29 -28.84
N PHE A 58 -7.44 3.54 -28.25
CA PHE A 58 -7.66 2.15 -27.85
C PHE A 58 -8.79 2.03 -26.84
N HIS A 59 -8.73 2.77 -25.73
CA HIS A 59 -9.77 2.71 -24.68
C HIS A 59 -11.14 3.17 -25.19
N LYS A 60 -11.16 4.02 -26.23
CA LYS A 60 -12.39 4.43 -26.90
C LYS A 60 -12.96 3.33 -27.80
N ASN A 61 -12.10 2.66 -28.59
CA ASN A 61 -12.53 1.73 -29.62
C ASN A 61 -12.78 0.30 -29.09
N TYR A 62 -12.02 -0.12 -28.07
CA TYR A 62 -12.06 -1.49 -27.52
C TYR A 62 -12.69 -1.55 -26.13
N ARG A 63 -13.57 -0.59 -25.80
CA ARG A 63 -14.17 -0.48 -24.47
C ARG A 63 -14.91 -1.76 -24.08
N ASP A 64 -15.65 -2.35 -25.01
CA ASP A 64 -16.48 -3.53 -24.76
C ASP A 64 -15.61 -4.79 -24.63
N GLU A 65 -14.54 -4.91 -25.41
CA GLU A 65 -13.56 -5.99 -25.31
C GLU A 65 -12.75 -5.91 -24.01
N ILE A 66 -12.34 -4.70 -23.59
CA ILE A 66 -11.71 -4.47 -22.29
C ILE A 66 -12.66 -4.90 -21.18
N HIS A 67 -13.93 -4.49 -21.24
CA HIS A 67 -14.92 -4.89 -20.24
C HIS A 67 -15.12 -6.42 -20.23
N LYS A 68 -15.23 -7.04 -21.41
CA LYS A 68 -15.36 -8.49 -21.54
C LYS A 68 -14.18 -9.22 -20.88
N LYS A 69 -12.95 -8.83 -21.22
CA LYS A 69 -11.72 -9.44 -20.68
C LYS A 69 -11.58 -9.19 -19.18
N ASN A 70 -11.63 -7.93 -18.76
CA ASN A 70 -11.46 -7.54 -17.35
C ASN A 70 -12.55 -8.14 -16.46
N VAL A 71 -13.83 -8.05 -16.86
CA VAL A 71 -14.96 -8.39 -15.98
C VAL A 71 -15.53 -9.78 -16.27
N LEU A 72 -15.95 -10.05 -17.51
CA LEU A 72 -16.75 -11.23 -17.82
C LEU A 72 -15.90 -12.50 -17.82
N ASP A 73 -14.78 -12.47 -18.54
CA ASP A 73 -13.90 -13.62 -18.73
C ASP A 73 -13.21 -13.99 -17.41
N SER A 74 -12.74 -12.99 -16.63
CA SER A 74 -12.11 -13.24 -15.33
C SER A 74 -13.09 -13.86 -14.32
N LYS A 75 -14.31 -13.31 -14.21
CA LYS A 75 -15.37 -13.90 -13.39
C LYS A 75 -15.75 -15.29 -13.84
N CYS A 76 -15.87 -15.51 -15.16
CA CYS A 76 -16.19 -16.81 -15.72
C CYS A 76 -15.14 -17.85 -15.31
N PHE A 77 -13.86 -17.50 -15.40
CA PHE A 77 -12.76 -18.36 -14.97
C PHE A 77 -12.90 -18.76 -13.49
N ARG A 78 -13.05 -17.77 -12.59
CA ARG A 78 -13.23 -18.02 -11.15
C ARG A 78 -14.48 -18.85 -10.86
N ARG A 79 -15.60 -18.58 -11.54
CA ARG A 79 -16.86 -19.35 -11.40
C ARG A 79 -16.65 -20.82 -11.73
N ARG A 80 -15.93 -21.10 -12.83
CA ARG A 80 -15.60 -22.46 -13.24
C ARG A 80 -14.74 -23.17 -12.19
N ALA A 81 -13.67 -22.54 -11.72
CA ALA A 81 -12.80 -23.09 -10.67
C ALA A 81 -13.58 -23.43 -9.39
N VAL A 82 -14.48 -22.53 -8.95
CA VAL A 82 -15.34 -22.78 -7.79
C VAL A 82 -16.34 -23.91 -8.04
N CYS A 83 -16.98 -23.97 -9.21
CA CYS A 83 -17.92 -25.04 -9.54
C CYS A 83 -17.25 -26.41 -9.53
N ASN A 84 -16.03 -26.51 -10.08
CA ASN A 84 -15.25 -27.75 -10.10
C ASN A 84 -14.89 -28.24 -8.68
N SER A 85 -14.81 -27.31 -7.72
CA SER A 85 -14.42 -27.59 -6.33
C SER A 85 -15.59 -27.57 -5.35
N LYS A 86 -16.84 -27.44 -5.83
CA LYS A 86 -18.02 -27.16 -4.99
C LYS A 86 -18.29 -28.22 -3.93
N GLU A 87 -18.10 -29.49 -4.26
CA GLU A 87 -18.32 -30.63 -3.35
C GLU A 87 -17.36 -30.62 -2.15
N ASN A 88 -16.21 -29.95 -2.30
CA ASN A 88 -15.20 -29.78 -1.25
C ASN A 88 -15.41 -28.51 -0.42
N MET A 89 -16.41 -27.67 -0.76
CA MET A 89 -16.75 -26.47 -0.01
C MET A 89 -18.02 -26.65 0.83
N VAL A 90 -19.10 -27.14 0.23
CA VAL A 90 -20.42 -27.11 0.88
C VAL A 90 -20.55 -28.22 1.92
N GLY A 91 -20.91 -27.85 3.16
CA GLY A 91 -21.11 -28.80 4.26
C GLY A 91 -19.83 -29.41 4.83
N LYS A 92 -18.66 -28.89 4.44
CA LYS A 92 -17.35 -29.30 4.97
C LYS A 92 -16.96 -28.43 6.17
N ASP A 93 -15.99 -28.89 6.96
CA ASP A 93 -15.42 -28.08 8.03
C ASP A 93 -14.62 -26.89 7.49
N PHE A 94 -14.32 -25.92 8.36
CA PHE A 94 -13.64 -24.68 7.97
C PHE A 94 -12.23 -24.90 7.42
N ASN A 95 -11.49 -25.92 7.85
CA ASN A 95 -10.14 -26.17 7.32
C ASN A 95 -10.23 -26.71 5.89
N GLN A 96 -11.13 -27.65 5.63
CA GLN A 96 -11.35 -28.19 4.29
C GLN A 96 -11.84 -27.11 3.30
N GLN A 97 -12.75 -26.24 3.75
CA GLN A 97 -13.19 -25.09 2.96
C GLN A 97 -12.03 -24.14 2.66
N TYR A 98 -11.18 -23.86 3.66
CA TYR A 98 -10.03 -22.98 3.51
C TYR A 98 -9.01 -23.53 2.49
N GLU A 99 -8.65 -24.82 2.59
CA GLU A 99 -7.74 -25.47 1.62
C GLU A 99 -8.33 -25.48 0.21
N THR A 100 -9.64 -25.68 0.08
CA THR A 100 -10.31 -25.63 -1.22
C THR A 100 -10.22 -24.24 -1.86
N LEU A 101 -10.42 -23.17 -1.07
CA LEU A 101 -10.25 -21.80 -1.54
C LEU A 101 -8.78 -21.50 -1.91
N ASN A 102 -7.82 -22.05 -1.16
CA ASN A 102 -6.40 -21.92 -1.45
C ASN A 102 -6.01 -22.59 -2.78
N ASN A 103 -6.61 -23.74 -3.11
CA ASN A 103 -6.44 -24.38 -4.41
C ASN A 103 -7.00 -23.52 -5.56
N ILE A 104 -8.16 -22.87 -5.36
CA ILE A 104 -8.72 -21.95 -6.34
C ILE A 104 -7.82 -20.73 -6.55
N LEU A 105 -7.18 -20.19 -5.50
CA LEU A 105 -6.16 -19.15 -5.64
C LEU A 105 -5.00 -19.63 -6.52
N SER A 106 -4.56 -20.86 -6.33
CA SER A 106 -3.47 -21.45 -7.13
C SER A 106 -3.85 -21.59 -8.61
N GLU A 107 -5.10 -21.98 -8.93
CA GLU A 107 -5.61 -21.99 -10.31
C GLU A 107 -5.62 -20.61 -10.97
N LEU A 108 -6.03 -19.58 -10.21
CA LEU A 108 -6.02 -18.19 -10.69
C LEU A 108 -4.58 -17.69 -10.95
N GLU A 109 -3.64 -18.03 -10.07
CA GLU A 109 -2.22 -17.72 -10.26
C GLU A 109 -1.63 -18.37 -11.51
N ILE A 110 -1.94 -19.64 -11.76
CA ILE A 110 -1.50 -20.36 -12.97
C ILE A 110 -2.01 -19.65 -14.23
N GLU A 111 -3.26 -19.20 -14.22
CA GLU A 111 -3.85 -18.49 -15.36
C GLU A 111 -3.22 -17.11 -15.57
N MET A 112 -2.90 -16.36 -14.50
CA MET A 112 -2.10 -15.13 -14.62
C MET A 112 -0.75 -15.43 -15.27
N GLY A 113 -0.04 -16.47 -14.80
CA GLY A 113 1.25 -16.87 -15.33
C GLY A 113 1.20 -17.29 -16.81
N ARG A 114 0.12 -17.95 -17.25
CA ARG A 114 -0.11 -18.31 -18.67
C ARG A 114 -0.08 -17.09 -19.59
N VAL A 115 -0.62 -15.97 -19.11
CA VAL A 115 -0.68 -14.70 -19.86
C VAL A 115 0.66 -13.95 -19.78
N ILE A 116 1.18 -13.77 -18.57
CA ILE A 116 2.34 -12.91 -18.28
C ILE A 116 3.63 -13.47 -18.87
N LYS A 117 3.83 -14.79 -18.93
CA LYS A 117 5.08 -15.39 -19.42
C LYS A 117 5.49 -15.06 -20.86
N ARG A 118 4.59 -14.44 -21.63
CA ARG A 118 4.81 -14.07 -23.04
C ARG A 118 5.83 -12.94 -23.20
N HIS A 119 5.89 -12.04 -22.23
CA HIS A 119 6.74 -10.84 -22.28
C HIS A 119 7.61 -10.71 -21.03
N SER A 120 8.55 -9.78 -21.12
CA SER A 120 9.49 -9.44 -20.07
C SER A 120 8.81 -8.78 -18.88
N VAL A 121 9.47 -8.83 -17.71
CA VAL A 121 9.02 -8.08 -16.53
C VAL A 121 8.94 -6.58 -16.84
N PHE A 122 9.92 -6.04 -17.60
CA PHE A 122 9.93 -4.65 -18.01
C PHE A 122 8.71 -4.30 -18.85
N PHE A 123 8.41 -5.09 -19.90
CA PHE A 123 7.28 -4.85 -20.80
C PHE A 123 5.98 -4.68 -20.03
N TRP A 124 5.67 -5.61 -19.13
CA TRP A 124 4.41 -5.59 -18.40
C TRP A 124 4.35 -4.46 -17.37
N ILE A 125 5.43 -4.20 -16.61
CA ILE A 125 5.46 -3.05 -15.68
C ILE A 125 5.28 -1.75 -16.46
N HIS A 126 6.00 -1.61 -17.59
CA HIS A 126 5.92 -0.45 -18.46
C HIS A 126 4.51 -0.25 -18.99
N LEU A 127 3.86 -1.30 -19.50
CA LEU A 127 2.49 -1.24 -20.00
C LEU A 127 1.49 -0.91 -18.88
N TYR A 128 1.51 -1.69 -17.79
CA TYR A 128 0.48 -1.65 -16.76
C TYR A 128 0.45 -0.32 -16.00
N ARG A 129 1.61 0.27 -15.73
CA ARG A 129 1.70 1.53 -14.96
C ARG A 129 1.26 2.77 -15.72
N ARG A 130 0.86 2.63 -17.00
CA ARG A 130 0.22 3.67 -17.81
C ARG A 130 -1.32 3.58 -17.77
N ILE A 131 -1.87 2.52 -17.20
CA ILE A 131 -3.29 2.39 -16.91
C ILE A 131 -3.58 3.12 -15.60
N PHE A 132 -4.67 3.88 -15.54
CA PHE A 132 -5.08 4.60 -14.33
C PHE A 132 -5.47 3.62 -13.20
N PRO A 133 -5.04 3.83 -11.94
CA PRO A 133 -5.35 2.92 -10.82
C PRO A 133 -6.83 3.00 -10.43
N ASN A 134 -7.65 2.18 -11.09
CA ASN A 134 -9.07 2.11 -10.85
C ASN A 134 -9.59 0.69 -11.15
N LEU A 135 -10.65 0.28 -10.47
CA LEU A 135 -11.31 -0.99 -10.70
C LEU A 135 -12.72 -0.76 -11.26
N SER A 136 -13.15 -1.62 -12.19
CA SER A 136 -14.52 -1.59 -12.67
C SER A 136 -15.49 -1.95 -11.54
N ASN A 137 -16.55 -1.15 -11.33
CA ASN A 137 -17.63 -1.47 -10.38
C ASN A 137 -18.36 -2.77 -10.75
N ASP A 138 -18.26 -3.21 -12.01
CA ASP A 138 -18.85 -4.46 -12.45
C ASP A 138 -18.02 -5.67 -12.04
N LEU A 139 -16.79 -5.53 -11.52
CA LEU A 139 -15.99 -6.64 -11.00
C LEU A 139 -16.59 -7.28 -9.74
N GLY A 140 -17.26 -6.49 -8.91
CA GLY A 140 -17.97 -6.98 -7.72
C GLY A 140 -18.32 -5.87 -6.75
N ALA A 141 -18.67 -6.26 -5.52
CA ALA A 141 -19.30 -5.35 -4.56
C ALA A 141 -18.34 -4.38 -3.85
N ASN A 142 -17.03 -4.53 -3.99
CA ASN A 142 -16.06 -3.66 -3.31
C ASN A 142 -14.92 -3.27 -4.24
N THR A 143 -14.81 -1.97 -4.47
CA THR A 143 -13.75 -1.31 -5.25
C THR A 143 -13.11 -0.18 -4.45
N SER A 144 -13.07 -0.30 -3.12
CA SER A 144 -12.47 0.72 -2.25
C SER A 144 -10.97 0.89 -2.49
N GLU A 145 -10.40 1.99 -2.03
CA GLU A 145 -9.00 2.37 -2.26
C GLU A 145 -8.03 1.24 -1.82
N ASN A 146 -8.30 0.62 -0.68
CA ASN A 146 -7.54 -0.53 -0.17
C ASN A 146 -7.60 -1.75 -1.08
N VAL A 147 -8.73 -1.99 -1.75
CA VAL A 147 -8.89 -3.07 -2.74
C VAL A 147 -8.12 -2.74 -4.01
N ILE A 148 -8.18 -1.49 -4.47
CA ILE A 148 -7.39 -1.02 -5.62
C ILE A 148 -5.90 -1.26 -5.37
N VAL A 149 -5.36 -0.79 -4.24
CA VAL A 149 -3.94 -1.02 -3.88
C VAL A 149 -3.61 -2.51 -3.86
N ASN A 150 -4.46 -3.34 -3.24
CA ASN A 150 -4.27 -4.79 -3.20
C ASN A 150 -4.20 -5.45 -4.57
N VAL A 151 -5.20 -5.20 -5.42
CA VAL A 151 -5.29 -5.81 -6.74
C VAL A 151 -4.11 -5.36 -7.60
N ARG A 152 -3.77 -4.07 -7.56
CA ARG A 152 -2.62 -3.52 -8.30
C ARG A 152 -1.31 -4.18 -7.86
N GLN A 153 -1.11 -4.37 -6.56
CA GLN A 153 0.05 -5.09 -6.04
C GLN A 153 0.10 -6.56 -6.42
N GLN A 154 -1.06 -7.24 -6.45
CA GLN A 154 -1.14 -8.63 -6.92
C GLN A 154 -0.75 -8.75 -8.40
N VAL A 155 -1.20 -7.82 -9.26
CA VAL A 155 -0.79 -7.79 -10.67
C VAL A 155 0.71 -7.55 -10.79
N GLU A 156 1.25 -6.53 -10.11
CA GLU A 156 2.70 -6.25 -10.15
C GLU A 156 3.53 -7.44 -9.64
N GLN A 157 3.07 -8.14 -8.61
CA GLN A 157 3.75 -9.34 -8.13
C GLN A 157 3.64 -10.52 -9.08
N ALA A 158 2.48 -10.73 -9.71
CA ALA A 158 2.34 -11.74 -10.76
C ALA A 158 3.28 -11.43 -11.94
N ILE A 159 3.45 -10.15 -12.31
CA ILE A 159 4.40 -9.71 -13.33
C ILE A 159 5.83 -10.08 -12.93
N ARG A 160 6.27 -9.71 -11.72
CA ARG A 160 7.62 -10.06 -11.24
C ARG A 160 7.83 -11.56 -11.13
N LYS A 161 6.81 -12.33 -10.76
CA LYS A 161 6.87 -13.78 -10.58
C LYS A 161 6.93 -14.55 -11.91
N PHE A 162 6.16 -14.14 -12.90
CA PHE A 162 5.93 -14.92 -14.13
C PHE A 162 6.50 -14.29 -15.40
N GLY A 163 6.84 -13.00 -15.38
CA GLY A 163 7.44 -12.31 -16.53
C GLY A 163 8.86 -12.81 -16.80
N SER A 164 9.25 -12.84 -18.06
CA SER A 164 10.61 -13.28 -18.42
C SER A 164 11.65 -12.25 -17.94
N LEU A 165 12.71 -12.71 -17.30
CA LEU A 165 13.88 -11.87 -16.99
C LEU A 165 14.92 -11.89 -18.12
N SER A 166 14.89 -12.93 -18.97
CA SER A 166 15.82 -13.13 -20.07
C SER A 166 15.32 -12.58 -21.41
N ASN A 167 14.02 -12.33 -21.56
CA ASN A 167 13.49 -11.66 -22.75
C ASN A 167 13.73 -10.16 -22.65
N GLN A 168 14.41 -9.60 -23.65
CA GLN A 168 14.74 -8.18 -23.74
C GLN A 168 14.38 -7.60 -25.13
N ASN A 169 13.74 -8.40 -26.00
CA ASN A 169 13.43 -8.02 -27.38
C ASN A 169 12.10 -7.27 -27.54
N ASP A 170 11.34 -7.11 -26.45
CA ASP A 170 9.99 -6.56 -26.45
C ASP A 170 9.94 -5.06 -26.10
N PHE A 171 11.09 -4.45 -25.85
CA PHE A 171 11.25 -3.01 -25.73
C PHE A 171 12.59 -2.55 -26.32
N ALA A 172 12.67 -1.26 -26.63
CA ALA A 172 13.90 -0.61 -27.07
C ALA A 172 13.85 0.90 -26.77
N LEU A 173 14.94 1.61 -27.02
CA LEU A 173 14.92 3.06 -27.04
C LEU A 173 14.34 3.57 -28.34
N SER A 174 13.51 4.62 -28.28
CA SER A 174 12.92 5.25 -29.47
C SER A 174 13.95 5.87 -30.43
N SER A 175 15.18 6.08 -29.97
CA SER A 175 16.31 6.48 -30.82
C SER A 175 16.89 5.34 -31.65
N GLU A 176 16.61 4.09 -31.29
CA GLU A 176 17.21 2.87 -31.87
C GLU A 176 16.24 2.08 -32.74
N VAL A 177 14.97 2.50 -32.79
CA VAL A 177 13.94 1.83 -33.56
C VAL A 177 13.21 2.80 -34.48
N ASP A 178 12.70 2.26 -35.57
CA ASP A 178 11.88 3.01 -36.51
C ASP A 178 10.51 3.33 -35.92
N PHE A 179 9.96 4.48 -36.32
CA PHE A 179 8.65 4.95 -35.86
C PHE A 179 7.53 3.96 -36.17
N ASP A 180 7.64 3.23 -37.28
CA ASP A 180 6.72 2.18 -37.71
C ASP A 180 6.84 0.88 -36.88
N SER A 181 7.85 0.74 -36.03
CA SER A 181 8.02 -0.41 -35.12
C SER A 181 7.49 -0.14 -33.72
N ILE A 182 7.24 1.13 -33.35
CA ILE A 182 6.79 1.51 -32.01
C ILE A 182 5.33 1.07 -31.80
N LEU A 183 5.08 0.37 -30.68
CA LEU A 183 3.79 -0.26 -30.36
C LEU A 183 3.31 -1.18 -31.48
N GLY A 184 4.21 -1.98 -32.07
CA GLY A 184 3.89 -2.85 -33.22
C GLY A 184 3.36 -2.06 -34.43
N GLY A 185 3.78 -0.81 -34.58
CA GLY A 185 3.35 0.11 -35.64
C GLY A 185 2.03 0.84 -35.39
N LEU A 186 1.33 0.56 -34.28
CA LEU A 186 0.08 1.25 -33.94
C LEU A 186 0.28 2.74 -33.70
N LEU A 187 1.47 3.15 -33.25
CA LEU A 187 1.79 4.58 -33.10
C LEU A 187 1.73 5.30 -34.43
N SER A 188 2.44 4.78 -35.43
CA SER A 188 2.47 5.36 -36.77
C SER A 188 1.09 5.38 -37.42
N GLN A 189 0.33 4.28 -37.30
CA GLN A 189 -1.04 4.21 -37.81
C GLN A 189 -1.96 5.25 -37.17
N SER A 190 -1.91 5.38 -35.84
CA SER A 190 -2.69 6.37 -35.10
C SER A 190 -2.32 7.80 -35.50
N TYR A 191 -1.03 8.07 -35.69
CA TYR A 191 -0.57 9.41 -36.05
C TYR A 191 -0.92 9.79 -37.49
N LYS A 192 -0.72 8.89 -38.47
CA LYS A 192 -1.11 9.07 -39.87
C LYS A 192 -2.62 9.32 -40.05
N LYS A 193 -3.44 8.81 -39.13
CA LYS A 193 -4.89 9.02 -39.13
C LYS A 193 -5.32 10.39 -38.58
N ASN A 194 -4.58 10.93 -37.61
CA ASN A 194 -5.03 12.08 -36.81
C ASN A 194 -4.23 13.37 -37.09
N PHE A 195 -3.08 13.28 -37.75
CA PHE A 195 -2.17 14.40 -37.95
C PHE A 195 -1.59 14.41 -39.38
N ASP A 196 -1.13 15.59 -39.81
CA ASP A 196 -0.45 15.76 -41.10
C ASP A 196 1.02 15.29 -41.05
N GLU A 197 1.62 15.10 -42.24
CA GLU A 197 3.00 14.61 -42.37
C GLU A 197 4.04 15.51 -41.68
N ASN A 198 3.82 16.83 -41.65
CA ASN A 198 4.75 17.77 -41.02
C ASN A 198 4.79 17.54 -39.50
N TYR A 199 3.63 17.36 -38.88
CA TYR A 199 3.53 17.06 -37.45
C TYR A 199 4.12 15.69 -37.12
N ILE A 200 3.87 14.68 -37.96
CA ILE A 200 4.42 13.33 -37.78
C ILE A 200 5.95 13.36 -37.81
N SER A 201 6.53 13.97 -38.85
CA SER A 201 7.99 14.11 -38.98
C SER A 201 8.60 14.88 -37.81
N PHE A 202 7.95 15.96 -37.37
CA PHE A 202 8.37 16.70 -36.19
C PHE A 202 8.34 15.84 -34.92
N PHE A 203 7.25 15.10 -34.69
CA PHE A 203 7.10 14.25 -33.52
C PHE A 203 8.10 13.10 -33.50
N GLU A 204 8.30 12.41 -34.63
CA GLU A 204 9.31 11.37 -34.77
C GLU A 204 10.71 11.90 -34.45
N LYS A 205 11.10 13.05 -35.03
CA LYS A 205 12.39 13.69 -34.73
C LYS A 205 12.52 14.01 -33.25
N LYS A 206 11.46 14.53 -32.62
CA LYS A 206 11.45 14.85 -31.19
C LYS A 206 11.54 13.61 -30.31
N LEU A 207 10.92 12.50 -30.71
CA LEU A 207 10.96 11.23 -30.00
C LEU A 207 12.33 10.55 -30.11
N LYS A 208 13.02 10.69 -31.24
CA LYS A 208 14.42 10.24 -31.41
C LYS A 208 15.40 11.07 -30.59
N ILE A 209 15.23 12.40 -30.55
CA ILE A 209 16.07 13.30 -29.74
C ILE A 209 15.84 13.08 -28.24
N ASN A 210 14.58 13.01 -27.81
CA ASN A 210 14.21 12.75 -26.42
C ASN A 210 13.95 11.26 -26.26
N SER A 211 15.03 10.48 -26.38
CA SER A 211 14.99 9.02 -26.37
C SER A 211 14.22 8.49 -25.15
N GLN A 212 13.19 7.68 -25.42
CA GLN A 212 12.33 7.05 -24.42
C GLN A 212 12.33 5.55 -24.65
N PHE A 213 12.20 4.77 -23.58
CA PHE A 213 11.86 3.35 -23.72
C PHE A 213 10.46 3.20 -24.30
N VAL A 214 10.35 2.39 -25.35
CA VAL A 214 9.13 2.08 -26.10
C VAL A 214 8.97 0.57 -26.23
N LEU A 215 7.72 0.10 -26.32
CA LEU A 215 7.43 -1.31 -26.56
C LEU A 215 7.47 -1.59 -28.07
N THR A 216 8.13 -2.67 -28.48
CA THR A 216 8.35 -3.05 -29.88
C THR A 216 7.53 -4.28 -30.28
N ASP A 217 7.52 -5.32 -29.44
CA ASP A 217 6.69 -6.53 -29.64
C ASP A 217 5.31 -6.36 -29.00
N PHE A 218 4.55 -5.39 -29.50
CA PHE A 218 3.28 -4.99 -28.91
C PHE A 218 2.11 -5.25 -29.85
N SER A 219 1.02 -5.76 -29.27
CA SER A 219 -0.26 -6.00 -29.94
C SER A 219 -1.44 -5.49 -29.12
N ILE A 220 -2.59 -5.36 -29.79
CA ILE A 220 -3.89 -5.06 -29.15
C ILE A 220 -4.20 -6.08 -28.03
N GLU A 221 -3.86 -7.35 -28.27
CA GLU A 221 -4.13 -8.43 -27.33
C GLU A 221 -3.32 -8.25 -26.02
N ASP A 222 -2.20 -7.54 -26.02
CA ASP A 222 -1.41 -7.27 -24.81
C ASP A 222 -2.11 -6.31 -23.85
N ILE A 223 -2.78 -5.25 -24.36
CA ILE A 223 -3.63 -4.40 -23.52
C ILE A 223 -4.83 -5.20 -22.99
N LEU A 224 -5.49 -6.00 -23.84
CA LEU A 224 -6.62 -6.82 -23.41
C LEU A 224 -6.19 -7.84 -22.35
N ASN A 225 -5.01 -8.42 -22.49
CA ASN A 225 -4.43 -9.38 -21.56
C ASN A 225 -4.05 -8.76 -20.23
N ILE A 226 -3.46 -7.57 -20.19
CA ILE A 226 -3.15 -6.95 -18.90
C ILE A 226 -4.43 -6.57 -18.14
N TYR A 227 -5.50 -6.17 -18.82
CA TYR A 227 -6.81 -5.98 -18.21
C TYR A 227 -7.45 -7.30 -17.75
N TYR A 228 -7.25 -8.39 -18.48
CA TYR A 228 -7.67 -9.72 -18.04
C TYR A 228 -6.93 -10.14 -16.77
N VAL A 229 -5.62 -9.91 -16.70
CA VAL A 229 -4.79 -10.16 -15.50
C VAL A 229 -5.26 -9.31 -14.32
N GLU A 230 -5.56 -8.01 -14.51
CA GLU A 230 -6.15 -7.17 -13.45
C GLU A 230 -7.50 -7.73 -12.97
N GLY A 231 -8.35 -8.18 -13.89
CA GLY A 231 -9.59 -8.87 -13.59
C GLY A 231 -9.39 -10.16 -12.79
N LEU A 232 -8.42 -10.99 -13.18
CA LEU A 232 -8.04 -12.21 -12.45
C LEU A 232 -7.52 -11.89 -11.06
N SER A 233 -6.68 -10.85 -10.91
CA SER A 233 -6.19 -10.41 -9.60
C SER A 233 -7.32 -9.89 -8.72
N TYR A 234 -8.34 -9.21 -9.28
CA TYR A 234 -9.55 -8.93 -8.53
C TYR A 234 -10.27 -10.21 -8.08
N GLN A 235 -10.41 -11.22 -8.95
CA GLN A 235 -11.01 -12.50 -8.54
C GLN A 235 -10.17 -13.23 -7.48
N TYR A 236 -8.85 -13.09 -7.53
CA TYR A 236 -7.92 -13.60 -6.52
C TYR A 236 -8.15 -12.91 -5.18
N TRP A 237 -8.22 -11.56 -5.17
CA TRP A 237 -8.60 -10.79 -3.99
C TRP A 237 -9.98 -11.21 -3.47
N TYR A 238 -10.97 -11.41 -4.34
CA TYR A 238 -12.32 -11.86 -3.97
C TYR A 238 -12.28 -13.18 -3.20
N VAL A 239 -11.57 -14.19 -3.72
CA VAL A 239 -11.42 -15.50 -3.06
C VAL A 239 -10.68 -15.34 -1.73
N SER A 240 -9.60 -14.56 -1.67
CA SER A 240 -8.88 -14.27 -0.42
C SER A 240 -9.77 -13.57 0.63
N ALA A 241 -10.72 -12.73 0.19
CA ALA A 241 -11.69 -12.08 1.07
C ALA A 241 -12.66 -13.10 1.69
N LYS A 242 -13.07 -14.11 0.92
CA LYS A 242 -13.88 -15.22 1.45
C LYS A 242 -13.09 -16.07 2.44
N MET A 243 -11.80 -16.30 2.20
CA MET A 243 -10.92 -16.96 3.16
C MET A 243 -10.80 -16.16 4.46
N ARG A 244 -10.69 -14.83 4.40
CA ARG A 244 -10.74 -13.94 5.57
C ARG A 244 -12.06 -14.04 6.34
N SER A 245 -13.20 -14.04 5.65
CA SER A 245 -14.51 -14.22 6.29
C SER A 245 -14.61 -15.59 6.97
N LEU A 246 -14.16 -16.64 6.31
CA LEU A 246 -14.14 -18.00 6.86
C LEU A 246 -13.28 -18.08 8.12
N GLY A 247 -12.09 -17.47 8.13
CA GLY A 247 -11.21 -17.37 9.29
C GLY A 247 -11.84 -16.62 10.48
N LYS A 248 -12.81 -15.75 10.22
CA LYS A 248 -13.63 -15.04 11.23
C LYS A 248 -14.90 -15.81 11.64
N GLY A 249 -15.04 -17.08 11.21
CA GLY A 249 -16.16 -17.95 11.55
C GLY A 249 -17.42 -17.73 10.70
N VAL A 250 -17.32 -17.07 9.55
CA VAL A 250 -18.46 -16.90 8.63
C VAL A 250 -18.65 -18.17 7.79
N VAL A 251 -19.88 -18.66 7.74
CA VAL A 251 -20.24 -19.81 6.90
C VAL A 251 -20.34 -19.38 5.45
N LEU A 252 -19.78 -20.20 4.55
CA LEU A 252 -19.81 -19.96 3.11
C LEU A 252 -20.80 -20.92 2.43
N SER A 253 -21.51 -20.41 1.42
CA SER A 253 -22.30 -21.23 0.51
C SER A 253 -21.98 -20.91 -0.95
N VAL A 254 -22.25 -21.84 -1.87
CA VAL A 254 -21.90 -21.71 -3.29
C VAL A 254 -23.16 -21.77 -4.15
N SER A 255 -23.42 -20.71 -4.90
CA SER A 255 -24.55 -20.63 -5.84
C SER A 255 -24.40 -21.61 -7.01
N LYS A 256 -25.47 -21.77 -7.82
CA LYS A 256 -25.41 -22.58 -9.05
C LYS A 256 -24.44 -22.03 -10.10
N LEU A 257 -24.19 -20.72 -10.08
CA LEU A 257 -23.26 -20.06 -11.00
C LEU A 257 -21.81 -20.08 -10.49
N GLY A 258 -21.55 -20.66 -9.32
CA GLY A 258 -20.22 -20.69 -8.72
C GLY A 258 -19.86 -19.40 -7.97
N ASP A 259 -20.80 -18.52 -7.65
CA ASP A 259 -20.56 -17.40 -6.72
C ASP A 259 -20.52 -17.88 -5.27
N ILE A 260 -19.52 -17.41 -4.50
CA ILE A 260 -19.35 -17.73 -3.07
C ILE A 260 -20.08 -16.69 -2.23
N ASN A 261 -21.15 -17.11 -1.57
CA ASN A 261 -21.96 -16.29 -0.69
C ASN A 261 -21.49 -16.44 0.77
N GLU A 262 -21.68 -15.38 1.54
CA GLU A 262 -21.37 -15.34 2.97
C GLU A 262 -22.66 -15.28 3.78
N GLU A 263 -22.85 -16.24 4.66
CA GLU A 263 -23.99 -16.31 5.57
C GLU A 263 -23.59 -15.65 6.89
N ARG A 264 -23.86 -14.34 6.99
CA ARG A 264 -23.47 -13.51 8.14
C ARG A 264 -24.65 -13.26 9.08
N THR A 265 -24.45 -13.44 10.38
CA THR A 265 -25.34 -12.90 11.41
C THR A 265 -25.26 -11.37 11.47
N GLU A 266 -26.22 -10.69 12.09
CA GLU A 266 -26.17 -9.23 12.26
C GLU A 266 -24.94 -8.79 13.07
N GLU A 267 -24.56 -9.58 14.07
CA GLU A 267 -23.33 -9.37 14.84
C GLU A 267 -22.09 -9.47 13.94
N GLN A 268 -21.95 -10.52 13.14
CA GLN A 268 -20.82 -10.68 12.22
C GLN A 268 -20.76 -9.55 11.18
N LYS A 269 -21.91 -9.08 10.69
CA LYS A 269 -21.95 -7.92 9.78
C LYS A 269 -21.37 -6.69 10.45
N PHE A 270 -21.80 -6.37 11.68
CA PHE A 270 -21.26 -5.25 12.45
C PHE A 270 -19.75 -5.36 12.65
N LEU A 271 -19.25 -6.49 13.13
CA LEU A 271 -17.83 -6.69 13.43
C LEU A 271 -16.94 -6.59 12.20
N ILE A 272 -17.35 -7.20 11.08
CA ILE A 272 -16.60 -7.13 9.81
C ILE A 272 -16.60 -5.70 9.26
N SER A 273 -17.76 -5.05 9.24
CA SER A 273 -17.86 -3.65 8.77
C SER A 273 -17.04 -2.70 9.63
N ASP A 274 -16.98 -2.89 10.95
CA ASP A 274 -16.12 -2.10 11.81
C ASP A 274 -14.62 -2.34 11.53
N PHE A 275 -14.21 -3.60 11.38
CA PHE A 275 -12.83 -3.93 11.04
C PHE A 275 -12.39 -3.29 9.72
N ASP A 276 -13.20 -3.43 8.67
CA ASP A 276 -12.89 -2.88 7.34
C ASP A 276 -12.81 -1.35 7.40
N ARG A 277 -13.76 -0.69 8.08
CA ARG A 277 -13.74 0.77 8.31
C ARG A 277 -12.50 1.23 9.07
N ARG A 278 -12.11 0.52 10.14
CA ARG A 278 -10.89 0.86 10.90
C ARG A 278 -9.64 0.71 10.04
N ASN A 279 -9.57 -0.34 9.23
CA ASN A 279 -8.45 -0.57 8.32
C ASN A 279 -8.39 0.46 7.18
N GLU A 280 -9.52 0.97 6.72
CA GLU A 280 -9.59 2.10 5.76
C GLU A 280 -9.18 3.43 6.41
N ASN A 281 -9.53 3.63 7.67
CA ASN A 281 -9.17 4.82 8.41
C ASN A 281 -7.71 4.84 8.90
N ASP A 282 -7.07 3.68 9.04
CA ASP A 282 -5.67 3.51 9.45
C ASP A 282 -4.77 4.15 8.38
N ASN A 283 -4.51 5.45 8.57
CA ASN A 283 -3.97 6.31 7.54
C ASN A 283 -2.47 6.03 7.33
N VAL A 284 -2.09 5.75 6.09
CA VAL A 284 -0.69 5.58 5.64
C VAL A 284 0.17 6.81 5.95
N ASN A 285 -0.45 7.98 6.12
CA ASN A 285 0.22 9.23 6.47
C ASN A 285 0.69 9.31 7.93
N LEU A 286 0.25 8.40 8.81
CA LEU A 286 0.73 8.40 10.21
C LEU A 286 2.06 7.63 10.34
N GLY A 287 2.27 6.59 9.52
CA GLY A 287 3.42 5.72 9.68
C GLY A 287 3.29 4.36 9.02
N ILE A 288 4.31 3.54 9.21
CA ILE A 288 4.40 2.17 8.73
C ILE A 288 4.53 1.21 9.91
N ALA A 289 3.68 0.19 9.92
CA ALA A 289 3.86 -0.97 10.79
C ALA A 289 4.64 -2.05 10.03
N SER A 290 5.79 -2.47 10.57
CA SER A 290 6.54 -3.62 10.04
C SER A 290 5.92 -4.92 10.54
N ASN A 291 6.10 -6.02 9.80
CA ASN A 291 5.51 -7.33 10.14
C ASN A 291 5.92 -7.85 11.53
N VAL A 292 7.01 -7.36 12.13
CA VAL A 292 7.49 -7.75 13.47
C VAL A 292 6.79 -7.07 14.64
N GLY A 293 5.83 -6.18 14.36
CA GLY A 293 5.05 -5.48 15.36
C GLY A 293 5.71 -4.21 15.88
N THR A 294 6.44 -3.51 15.02
CA THR A 294 7.01 -2.19 15.32
C THR A 294 6.33 -1.13 14.44
N TYR A 295 6.18 0.08 14.97
CA TYR A 295 5.60 1.21 14.25
C TYR A 295 6.65 2.31 14.04
N THR A 296 6.73 2.86 12.84
CA THR A 296 7.59 4.00 12.52
C THR A 296 6.74 5.12 11.95
N VAL A 297 6.80 6.30 12.56
CA VAL A 297 6.02 7.47 12.13
C VAL A 297 6.50 7.95 10.76
N SER A 298 5.57 8.28 9.86
CA SER A 298 5.87 8.88 8.56
C SER A 298 5.76 10.40 8.69
N ASN A 299 6.79 11.04 9.23
CA ASN A 299 6.82 12.50 9.39
C ASN A 299 8.06 13.10 8.73
N LEU A 300 7.84 14.10 7.87
CA LEU A 300 8.89 14.92 7.27
C LEU A 300 9.40 16.03 8.21
N THR A 301 8.79 16.20 9.38
CA THR A 301 8.89 17.45 10.16
C THR A 301 10.23 17.64 10.90
N LYS A 302 11.16 16.67 10.87
CA LYS A 302 12.47 16.75 11.55
C LYS A 302 13.60 15.95 10.86
N SER A 303 13.69 15.90 9.52
CA SER A 303 14.86 15.27 8.88
C SER A 303 16.07 16.21 8.93
N ASN A 304 17.23 15.72 9.38
CA ASN A 304 18.49 16.47 9.37
C ASN A 304 19.15 16.47 7.97
N GLY A 305 18.63 15.69 7.01
CA GLY A 305 18.96 15.80 5.58
C GLY A 305 18.22 14.78 4.70
N ASP A 306 18.19 15.04 3.39
CA ASP A 306 17.49 14.21 2.38
C ASP A 306 17.94 12.73 2.39
N HIS A 307 19.19 12.48 2.79
CA HIS A 307 19.79 11.14 2.87
C HIS A 307 19.16 10.25 3.96
N GLU A 308 18.45 10.83 4.92
CA GLU A 308 17.72 10.09 5.95
C GLU A 308 16.32 9.68 5.47
N ILE A 309 15.92 10.10 4.27
CA ILE A 309 14.58 9.87 3.73
C ILE A 309 14.63 8.81 2.63
N ILE A 310 13.82 7.77 2.78
CA ILE A 310 13.52 6.82 1.72
C ILE A 310 12.27 7.32 0.99
N VAL A 311 12.43 7.71 -0.28
CA VAL A 311 11.32 8.22 -1.11
C VAL A 311 10.63 7.07 -1.83
N ILE A 312 9.30 7.03 -1.74
CA ILE A 312 8.46 5.96 -2.25
C ILE A 312 7.38 6.55 -3.15
N SER A 313 7.16 5.97 -4.33
CA SER A 313 5.96 6.26 -5.12
C SER A 313 4.86 5.30 -4.69
N TYR A 314 3.93 5.77 -3.86
CA TYR A 314 2.79 4.98 -3.38
C TYR A 314 1.62 5.07 -4.36
N ILE A 315 0.83 4.01 -4.56
CA ILE A 315 -0.27 4.00 -5.53
C ILE A 315 -1.33 5.04 -5.15
N ASN A 316 -1.70 5.91 -6.10
CA ASN A 316 -2.72 6.96 -5.90
C ASN A 316 -4.14 6.39 -6.04
N ALA A 317 -4.55 5.52 -5.11
CA ALA A 317 -5.89 4.93 -5.14
C ALA A 317 -7.01 5.93 -4.76
N SER A 318 -6.67 6.99 -4.01
CA SER A 318 -7.59 8.07 -3.62
C SER A 318 -7.77 9.15 -4.70
N HIS A 319 -7.09 9.01 -5.83
CA HIS A 319 -7.14 9.92 -6.98
C HIS A 319 -6.85 11.38 -6.63
N LEU A 320 -5.89 11.59 -5.73
CA LEU A 320 -5.42 12.92 -5.34
C LEU A 320 -4.89 13.66 -6.57
N THR A 321 -5.35 14.89 -6.75
CA THR A 321 -4.91 15.76 -7.84
C THR A 321 -3.58 16.45 -7.50
N ALA A 322 -2.91 17.00 -8.50
CA ALA A 322 -1.75 17.87 -8.31
C ALA A 322 -2.03 19.01 -7.31
N LYS A 323 -3.25 19.57 -7.34
CA LYS A 323 -3.69 20.58 -6.36
C LYS A 323 -3.73 20.04 -4.94
N ASN A 324 -4.24 18.82 -4.74
CA ASN A 324 -4.25 18.18 -3.41
C ASN A 324 -2.84 17.93 -2.88
N LEU A 325 -1.89 17.67 -3.78
CA LEU A 325 -0.48 17.40 -3.46
C LEU A 325 0.38 18.67 -3.36
N GLY A 326 -0.18 19.86 -3.61
CA GLY A 326 0.58 21.11 -3.61
C GLY A 326 1.56 21.27 -4.79
N LEU A 327 1.37 20.53 -5.88
CA LEU A 327 2.22 20.57 -7.07
C LEU A 327 1.78 21.70 -8.02
N SER A 328 2.11 22.94 -7.66
CA SER A 328 1.66 24.17 -8.36
C SER A 328 2.08 24.27 -9.83
N ASP A 329 3.13 23.56 -10.24
CA ASP A 329 3.67 23.61 -11.60
C ASP A 329 2.98 22.66 -12.58
N LEU A 330 2.07 21.81 -12.08
CA LEU A 330 1.24 20.91 -12.89
C LEU A 330 -0.18 21.47 -13.01
N SER A 331 -0.93 20.99 -13.99
CA SER A 331 -2.36 21.29 -14.10
C SER A 331 -3.06 20.87 -12.80
N ASN A 332 -3.86 21.75 -12.21
CA ASN A 332 -4.60 21.46 -10.98
C ASN A 332 -5.43 20.17 -11.05
N ASP A 333 -5.93 19.84 -12.25
CA ASP A 333 -6.75 18.65 -12.51
C ASP A 333 -5.93 17.41 -12.90
N PHE A 334 -4.60 17.50 -12.95
CA PHE A 334 -3.75 16.35 -13.22
C PHE A 334 -3.80 15.37 -12.05
N ILE A 335 -3.99 14.08 -12.34
CA ILE A 335 -4.02 13.01 -11.34
C ILE A 335 -2.88 12.04 -11.68
N PRO A 336 -1.79 12.01 -10.90
CA PRO A 336 -0.72 11.04 -11.10
C PRO A 336 -1.18 9.64 -10.67
N ASN A 337 -0.62 8.60 -11.28
CA ASN A 337 -0.90 7.22 -10.85
C ASN A 337 -0.29 6.88 -9.48
N TYR A 338 0.74 7.61 -9.05
CA TYR A 338 1.40 7.46 -7.76
C TYR A 338 1.55 8.80 -7.02
N ILE A 339 1.62 8.76 -5.70
CA ILE A 339 1.86 9.90 -4.81
C ILE A 339 3.18 9.71 -4.05
N PRO A 340 3.87 10.80 -3.69
CA PRO A 340 5.05 10.71 -2.85
C PRO A 340 4.70 10.23 -1.44
N TRP A 341 5.52 9.32 -0.91
CA TRP A 341 5.46 8.86 0.48
C TRP A 341 6.88 8.63 1.01
N PHE A 342 7.06 8.69 2.33
CA PHE A 342 8.38 8.83 2.93
C PHE A 342 8.55 7.97 4.17
N ILE A 343 9.74 7.40 4.33
CA ILE A 343 10.18 6.73 5.56
C ILE A 343 11.48 7.37 6.02
N ASN A 344 11.55 7.78 7.29
CA ASN A 344 12.81 8.19 7.90
C ASN A 344 13.63 6.94 8.25
N ALA A 345 14.76 6.76 7.57
CA ALA A 345 15.66 5.63 7.72
C ALA A 345 16.23 5.51 9.14
N ASN A 346 16.53 6.63 9.81
CA ASN A 346 17.07 6.63 11.17
C ASN A 346 16.00 6.26 12.20
N ASP A 347 14.80 6.82 12.10
CA ASP A 347 13.68 6.45 12.98
C ASP A 347 13.30 4.98 12.80
N PHE A 348 13.31 4.50 11.54
CA PHE A 348 13.10 3.10 11.24
C PHE A 348 14.22 2.24 11.85
N TYR A 349 15.49 2.62 11.67
CA TYR A 349 16.62 1.89 12.26
C TYR A 349 16.51 1.81 13.78
N ASN A 350 16.27 2.94 14.44
CA ASN A 350 16.22 3.02 15.90
C ASN A 350 15.15 2.07 16.46
N SER A 351 13.94 2.13 15.90
CA SER A 351 12.81 1.28 16.29
C SER A 351 13.00 -0.21 16.00
N HIS A 352 13.98 -0.59 15.17
CA HIS A 352 14.26 -1.98 14.80
C HIS A 352 15.68 -2.44 15.18
N SER A 353 16.46 -1.60 15.85
CA SER A 353 17.89 -1.82 16.09
C SER A 353 18.17 -3.11 16.88
N TYR A 354 17.23 -3.53 17.73
CA TYR A 354 17.27 -4.80 18.46
C TYR A 354 17.30 -6.05 17.55
N LEU A 355 16.91 -5.93 16.28
CA LEU A 355 17.01 -7.01 15.28
C LEU A 355 18.34 -7.05 14.54
N SER A 356 19.19 -6.03 14.65
CA SER A 356 20.38 -5.86 13.81
C SER A 356 21.27 -7.09 13.79
N LYS A 357 21.53 -7.72 14.94
CA LYS A 357 22.38 -8.92 15.02
C LYS A 357 21.80 -10.11 14.24
N LYS A 358 20.48 -10.31 14.31
CA LYS A 358 19.81 -11.40 13.58
C LYS A 358 19.68 -11.08 12.11
N PHE A 359 19.44 -9.81 11.79
CA PHE A 359 19.41 -9.32 10.41
C PHE A 359 20.76 -9.59 9.71
N ILE A 360 21.88 -9.25 10.36
CA ILE A 360 23.23 -9.59 9.88
C ILE A 360 23.40 -11.10 9.70
N LYS A 361 22.97 -11.91 10.67
CA LYS A 361 23.07 -13.37 10.57
C LYS A 361 22.26 -13.93 9.38
N GLN A 362 21.09 -13.38 9.08
CA GLN A 362 20.22 -13.86 8.01
C GLN A 362 20.66 -13.37 6.63
N PHE A 363 21.07 -12.11 6.50
CA PHE A 363 21.29 -11.47 5.21
C PHE A 363 22.75 -11.19 4.88
N GLY A 364 23.66 -11.31 5.85
CA GLY A 364 25.10 -11.06 5.66
C GLY A 364 25.50 -9.58 5.70
N PHE A 365 24.56 -8.66 5.90
CA PHE A 365 24.79 -7.21 6.01
C PHE A 365 23.91 -6.61 7.11
N GLY A 366 24.26 -5.41 7.57
CA GLY A 366 23.60 -4.71 8.65
C GLY A 366 22.36 -3.92 8.22
N LEU A 367 21.45 -3.74 9.18
CA LEU A 367 20.19 -3.03 8.96
C LEU A 367 20.43 -1.53 8.68
N LEU A 368 21.41 -0.92 9.34
CA LEU A 368 21.73 0.49 9.13
C LEU A 368 22.24 0.71 7.70
N GLU A 369 23.17 -0.13 7.26
CA GLU A 369 23.77 -0.11 5.94
C GLU A 369 22.69 -0.31 4.86
N PHE A 370 21.78 -1.25 5.06
CA PHE A 370 20.63 -1.45 4.17
C PHE A 370 19.75 -0.21 4.05
N LEU A 371 19.39 0.43 5.18
CA LEU A 371 18.52 1.60 5.19
C LEU A 371 19.21 2.84 4.60
N GLN A 372 20.51 3.00 4.81
CA GLN A 372 21.31 4.04 4.17
C GLN A 372 21.39 3.84 2.66
N PHE A 373 21.68 2.61 2.21
CA PHE A 373 21.63 2.25 0.80
C PHE A 373 20.24 2.55 0.20
N ALA A 374 19.15 2.18 0.90
CA ALA A 374 17.80 2.47 0.46
C ALA A 374 17.51 3.97 0.35
N GLY A 375 17.95 4.76 1.33
CA GLY A 375 17.87 6.23 1.30
C GLY A 375 18.62 6.80 0.11
N PHE A 376 19.88 6.42 -0.09
CA PHE A 376 20.71 6.89 -1.20
C PHE A 376 20.18 6.47 -2.56
N LEU A 377 19.83 5.19 -2.73
CA LEU A 377 19.27 4.70 -3.97
C LEU A 377 17.96 5.44 -4.25
N SER A 378 17.01 5.52 -3.30
CA SER A 378 15.74 6.23 -3.47
C SER A 378 15.91 7.70 -3.85
N ASN A 379 16.89 8.40 -3.27
CA ASN A 379 17.23 9.77 -3.62
C ASN A 379 17.85 9.88 -5.00
N TYR A 380 18.75 8.96 -5.36
CA TYR A 380 19.33 8.84 -6.69
C TYR A 380 18.23 8.66 -7.77
N MET A 381 17.15 7.96 -7.44
CA MET A 381 15.97 7.80 -8.33
C MET A 381 15.22 9.10 -8.55
N MET A 382 15.17 9.91 -7.51
CA MET A 382 14.31 11.08 -7.40
C MET A 382 15.04 12.36 -7.81
N SER A 383 16.36 12.42 -7.73
CA SER A 383 17.18 13.52 -8.25
C SER A 383 17.43 13.39 -9.76
N ASP A 384 17.74 14.51 -10.41
CA ASP A 384 18.22 14.53 -11.81
C ASP A 384 19.76 14.70 -11.87
N ASP A 385 20.41 14.90 -10.71
CA ASP A 385 21.87 14.99 -10.54
C ASP A 385 22.25 14.49 -9.13
N PRO A 386 23.04 13.41 -9.00
CA PRO A 386 23.51 12.90 -7.71
C PRO A 386 24.55 13.81 -7.02
N SER A 387 25.01 14.91 -7.64
CA SER A 387 26.13 15.76 -7.18
C SER A 387 25.78 17.22 -6.78
N ARG A 388 24.58 17.45 -6.22
CA ARG A 388 24.07 18.71 -5.62
C ARG A 388 23.62 19.83 -6.60
N LYS A 389 22.35 20.23 -6.49
CA LYS A 389 21.85 21.54 -5.97
C LYS A 389 20.34 21.69 -6.22
N GLN A 390 19.57 21.86 -5.16
CA GLN A 390 18.28 22.56 -5.24
C GLN A 390 18.54 24.02 -5.59
N VAL A 391 18.34 24.44 -6.84
CA VAL A 391 18.08 25.86 -7.17
C VAL A 391 17.23 25.94 -8.45
N ASN A 392 15.97 26.37 -8.31
CA ASN A 392 15.13 27.01 -9.34
C ASN A 392 14.67 26.23 -10.59
N GLU A 393 14.27 24.97 -10.49
CA GLU A 393 13.47 24.34 -11.55
C GLU A 393 12.19 23.69 -11.01
N SER A 394 11.09 23.83 -11.76
CA SER A 394 9.73 23.40 -11.39
C SER A 394 9.67 21.94 -10.93
N ILE A 395 9.43 21.73 -9.63
CA ILE A 395 9.37 20.41 -8.98
C ILE A 395 8.34 19.54 -9.70
N GLY A 396 7.16 20.08 -10.01
CA GLY A 396 6.08 19.32 -10.64
C GLY A 396 6.46 18.66 -11.96
N LEU A 397 7.19 19.34 -12.84
CA LEU A 397 7.59 18.79 -14.15
C LEU A 397 8.70 17.73 -14.04
N LYS A 398 9.63 17.86 -13.10
CA LYS A 398 10.70 16.87 -12.87
C LYS A 398 10.16 15.54 -12.34
N TYR A 399 9.15 15.62 -11.48
CA TYR A 399 8.53 14.45 -10.89
C TYR A 399 7.32 13.92 -11.66
N HIS A 400 6.82 14.63 -12.68
CA HIS A 400 5.64 14.23 -13.44
C HIS A 400 5.75 12.79 -13.98
N SER A 401 6.82 12.46 -14.70
CA SER A 401 7.01 11.11 -15.24
C SER A 401 7.28 10.07 -14.14
N LYS A 402 8.01 10.46 -13.09
CA LYS A 402 8.35 9.60 -11.94
C LYS A 402 7.10 9.18 -11.17
N PHE A 403 6.19 10.11 -10.86
CA PHE A 403 4.92 9.81 -10.19
C PHE A 403 3.82 9.31 -11.12
N GLN A 404 3.92 9.54 -12.43
CA GLN A 404 3.01 8.90 -13.38
C GLN A 404 3.32 7.40 -13.54
N ARG A 405 4.59 6.99 -13.40
CA ARG A 405 5.04 5.63 -13.68
C ARG A 405 5.48 4.84 -12.45
N GLY A 406 5.82 5.49 -11.33
CA GLY A 406 6.31 4.82 -10.10
C GLY A 406 7.66 4.09 -10.24
N TYR A 407 8.32 4.17 -11.39
CA TYR A 407 9.67 3.64 -11.65
C TYR A 407 10.45 4.62 -12.52
N PHE A 408 11.75 4.36 -12.61
CA PHE A 408 12.70 5.04 -13.48
C PHE A 408 13.69 4.01 -14.02
N VAL A 409 14.41 4.36 -15.08
CA VAL A 409 15.39 3.48 -15.69
C VAL A 409 16.76 4.13 -15.57
N ILE A 410 17.71 3.41 -14.98
CA ILE A 410 19.11 3.80 -14.89
C ILE A 410 19.85 3.01 -15.95
N LYS A 411 20.70 3.68 -16.75
CA LYS A 411 21.56 3.03 -17.74
C LYS A 411 22.96 2.69 -17.22
N GLU A 412 23.30 3.20 -16.05
CA GLU A 412 24.55 2.90 -15.37
C GLU A 412 24.64 1.41 -15.00
N SER A 413 25.85 0.87 -15.12
CA SER A 413 26.20 -0.46 -14.64
C SER A 413 26.07 -0.55 -13.11
N SER A 414 26.00 -1.77 -12.58
CA SER A 414 25.97 -1.98 -11.12
C SER A 414 27.18 -1.35 -10.42
N GLY A 415 28.37 -1.39 -11.04
CA GLY A 415 29.58 -0.77 -10.51
C GLY A 415 29.50 0.75 -10.41
N GLU A 416 28.91 1.40 -11.42
CA GLU A 416 28.72 2.86 -11.45
C GLU A 416 27.70 3.32 -10.40
N ILE A 417 26.55 2.63 -10.29
CA ILE A 417 25.54 2.94 -9.28
C ILE A 417 26.14 2.83 -7.87
N LYS A 418 26.84 1.72 -7.59
CA LYS A 418 27.51 1.51 -6.29
C LYS A 418 28.54 2.59 -6.01
N LYS A 419 29.37 2.95 -6.99
CA LYS A 419 30.37 4.02 -6.86
C LYS A 419 29.73 5.37 -6.57
N SER A 420 28.62 5.70 -7.23
CA SER A 420 27.85 6.93 -7.00
C SER A 420 27.28 6.98 -5.59
N ILE A 421 26.71 5.87 -5.11
CA ILE A 421 26.20 5.74 -3.73
C ILE A 421 27.33 5.90 -2.72
N LEU A 422 28.45 5.19 -2.89
CA LEU A 422 29.58 5.28 -1.96
C LEU A 422 30.24 6.66 -1.94
N LYS A 423 30.34 7.32 -3.10
CA LYS A 423 30.83 8.70 -3.16
C LYS A 423 29.97 9.61 -2.29
N TYR A 424 28.65 9.52 -2.44
CA TYR A 424 27.72 10.36 -1.67
C TYR A 424 27.74 10.01 -0.17
N TYR A 425 27.82 8.73 0.18
CA TYR A 425 28.04 8.27 1.56
C TYR A 425 29.31 8.88 2.18
N ASN A 426 30.44 8.81 1.47
CA ASN A 426 31.72 9.31 1.94
C ASN A 426 31.72 10.84 2.12
N ASP A 427 31.09 11.58 1.20
CA ASP A 427 30.95 13.04 1.31
C ASP A 427 30.17 13.44 2.58
N LEU A 428 29.10 12.71 2.90
CA LEU A 428 28.30 12.94 4.10
C LEU A 428 29.00 12.48 5.38
N LYS A 429 29.75 11.37 5.31
CA LYS A 429 30.57 10.85 6.42
C LYS A 429 31.65 11.85 6.81
N ILE A 430 32.41 12.37 5.85
CA ILE A 430 33.44 13.41 6.08
C ILE A 430 32.82 14.66 6.70
N SER A 431 31.60 15.00 6.29
CA SER A 431 30.88 16.19 6.78
C SER A 431 30.18 15.97 8.13
N GLY A 432 30.18 14.76 8.69
CA GLY A 432 29.52 14.42 9.95
C GLY A 432 27.99 14.48 9.90
N PHE A 433 27.39 14.46 8.71
CA PHE A 433 25.93 14.54 8.54
C PHE A 433 25.22 13.20 8.56
N ILE A 434 25.95 12.09 8.48
CA ILE A 434 25.39 10.74 8.49
C ILE A 434 26.00 9.90 9.61
N LYS A 435 25.21 8.99 10.16
CA LYS A 435 25.68 7.95 11.07
C LYS A 435 26.67 7.02 10.36
N GLU A 436 27.88 6.89 10.90
CA GLU A 436 28.88 6.00 10.32
C GLU A 436 28.44 4.53 10.37
N SER A 437 28.78 3.78 9.33
CA SER A 437 28.42 2.38 9.11
C SER A 437 29.46 1.65 8.24
N GLU A 438 29.27 0.35 8.08
CA GLU A 438 30.10 -0.53 7.24
C GLU A 438 29.59 -0.62 5.78
N LEU A 439 28.85 0.40 5.30
CA LEU A 439 28.22 0.36 3.97
C LEU A 439 29.23 0.07 2.85
N GLU A 440 30.44 0.63 2.91
CA GLU A 440 31.52 0.41 1.94
C GLU A 440 31.85 -1.07 1.75
N SER A 441 31.91 -1.85 2.84
CA SER A 441 32.26 -3.28 2.79
C SER A 441 31.06 -4.18 2.50
N GLN A 442 29.83 -3.69 2.65
CA GLN A 442 28.59 -4.47 2.54
C GLN A 442 27.73 -4.13 1.31
N ILE A 443 28.08 -3.10 0.55
CA ILE A 443 27.26 -2.60 -0.56
C ILE A 443 26.97 -3.67 -1.62
N ASP A 444 27.90 -4.59 -1.88
CA ASP A 444 27.71 -5.65 -2.88
C ASP A 444 26.60 -6.61 -2.46
N ALA A 445 26.60 -7.06 -1.20
CA ALA A 445 25.58 -7.95 -0.66
C ALA A 445 24.21 -7.26 -0.60
N ILE A 446 24.18 -5.97 -0.24
CA ILE A 446 22.95 -5.17 -0.21
C ILE A 446 22.39 -4.96 -1.62
N PHE A 447 23.25 -4.59 -2.57
CA PHE A 447 22.86 -4.40 -3.97
C PHE A 447 22.31 -5.71 -4.54
N GLU A 448 23.02 -6.81 -4.34
CA GLU A 448 22.53 -8.13 -4.73
C GLU A 448 21.18 -8.40 -4.10
N HIS A 449 20.98 -8.14 -2.80
CA HIS A 449 19.72 -8.39 -2.09
C HIS A 449 18.49 -7.71 -2.73
N VAL A 450 18.63 -6.47 -3.20
CA VAL A 450 17.51 -5.70 -3.77
C VAL A 450 17.24 -5.96 -5.27
N VAL A 451 18.14 -6.68 -5.95
CA VAL A 451 17.99 -7.06 -7.37
C VAL A 451 17.13 -8.31 -7.52
N LEU A 452 16.18 -8.28 -8.45
CA LEU A 452 15.42 -9.44 -8.91
C LEU A 452 16.29 -10.30 -9.83
N ASN A 453 16.39 -11.59 -9.54
CA ASN A 453 17.01 -12.61 -10.39
C ASN A 453 16.13 -13.86 -10.46
N GLU A 454 16.49 -14.84 -11.28
CA GLU A 454 15.67 -16.04 -11.52
C GLU A 454 15.44 -16.89 -10.26
N ASP A 455 16.42 -16.97 -9.36
CA ASP A 455 16.28 -17.73 -8.12
C ASP A 455 15.34 -17.04 -7.13
N LYS A 456 15.42 -15.72 -7.07
CA LYS A 456 14.52 -14.88 -6.28
C LYS A 456 13.09 -14.88 -6.82
N GLN A 457 12.95 -14.89 -8.14
CA GLN A 457 11.65 -14.94 -8.82
C GLN A 457 10.80 -16.14 -8.39
N LYS A 458 11.42 -17.30 -8.16
CA LYS A 458 10.75 -18.54 -7.70
C LYS A 458 10.10 -18.40 -6.32
N ASN A 459 10.58 -17.47 -5.50
CA ASN A 459 10.12 -17.28 -4.12
C ASN A 459 9.01 -16.23 -3.99
N ILE A 460 8.61 -15.57 -5.08
CA ILE A 460 7.57 -14.55 -5.06
C ILE A 460 6.19 -15.21 -4.87
N GLY A 461 5.49 -14.82 -3.81
CA GLY A 461 4.08 -15.18 -3.59
C GLY A 461 3.16 -14.02 -4.00
N VAL A 462 2.13 -14.31 -4.80
CA VAL A 462 1.17 -13.27 -5.24
C VAL A 462 0.30 -12.81 -4.05
N TRP A 463 -0.17 -13.73 -3.20
CA TRP A 463 -0.94 -13.35 -2.00
C TRP A 463 -0.11 -12.69 -0.90
N SER A 464 1.15 -13.12 -0.72
CA SER A 464 2.00 -12.68 0.40
C SER A 464 2.52 -11.25 0.23
N ARG A 465 2.27 -10.64 -0.95
CA ARG A 465 2.80 -9.34 -1.36
C ARG A 465 4.34 -9.27 -1.27
N GLY A 466 5.06 -10.40 -1.26
CA GLY A 466 6.51 -10.41 -1.07
C GLY A 466 7.20 -11.76 -1.32
N PRO A 467 8.55 -11.79 -1.38
CA PRO A 467 9.47 -10.64 -1.32
C PRO A 467 9.32 -9.69 -2.53
N GLN A 468 9.67 -8.42 -2.33
CA GLN A 468 9.63 -7.37 -3.35
C GLN A 468 11.06 -6.95 -3.67
N TYR A 469 11.31 -6.60 -4.93
CA TYR A 469 12.63 -6.22 -5.41
C TYR A 469 12.56 -4.83 -6.03
N VAL A 470 13.60 -4.04 -5.78
CA VAL A 470 13.67 -2.63 -6.21
C VAL A 470 14.35 -2.54 -7.58
N LEU A 471 15.33 -3.40 -7.85
CA LEU A 471 16.09 -3.36 -9.09
C LEU A 471 15.73 -4.57 -9.97
N ILE A 472 15.41 -4.31 -11.22
CA ILE A 472 15.13 -5.32 -12.26
C ILE A 472 16.13 -5.07 -13.40
N GLY A 473 17.01 -6.04 -13.65
CA GLY A 473 18.01 -5.92 -14.70
C GLY A 473 17.37 -5.82 -16.09
N ILE A 474 17.91 -4.95 -16.92
CA ILE A 474 17.64 -4.84 -18.35
C ILE A 474 18.97 -4.87 -19.11
N ASP A 475 18.95 -5.02 -20.44
CA ASP A 475 20.18 -5.11 -21.26
C ASP A 475 21.25 -4.06 -20.93
N ASP A 476 20.81 -2.80 -20.74
CA ASP A 476 21.70 -1.69 -20.41
C ASP A 476 21.20 -0.98 -19.15
N GLY A 477 21.45 -1.61 -18.00
CA GLY A 477 21.21 -1.06 -16.66
C GLY A 477 20.05 -1.70 -15.91
N PHE A 478 19.21 -0.88 -15.26
CA PHE A 478 18.16 -1.35 -14.34
C PHE A 478 16.86 -0.54 -14.47
N LEU A 479 15.73 -1.25 -14.55
CA LEU A 479 14.45 -0.69 -14.12
C LEU A 479 14.44 -0.68 -12.60
N CYS A 480 14.19 0.50 -12.06
CA CYS A 480 14.29 0.74 -10.64
C CYS A 480 12.92 1.19 -10.11
N ASP A 481 12.34 0.34 -9.27
CA ASP A 481 10.95 0.42 -8.86
C ASP A 481 10.79 1.07 -7.49
N SER A 482 10.41 2.35 -7.50
CA SER A 482 10.25 3.13 -6.27
C SER A 482 9.08 2.69 -5.40
N SER A 483 8.06 2.02 -5.96
CA SER A 483 6.94 1.55 -5.15
C SER A 483 7.28 0.30 -4.34
N SER A 484 8.33 -0.44 -4.73
CA SER A 484 8.75 -1.68 -4.05
C SER A 484 9.28 -1.44 -2.64
N TRP A 485 9.82 -0.24 -2.35
CA TRP A 485 10.39 0.09 -1.04
C TRP A 485 9.41 -0.10 0.12
N HIS A 486 8.15 0.32 -0.03
CA HIS A 486 7.13 0.20 1.02
C HIS A 486 6.99 -1.26 1.49
N PHE A 487 6.80 -2.17 0.54
CA PHE A 487 6.55 -3.58 0.84
C PHE A 487 7.80 -4.36 1.20
N LEU A 488 8.97 -3.98 0.65
CA LEU A 488 10.25 -4.56 1.05
C LEU A 488 10.53 -4.25 2.53
N ILE A 489 10.45 -2.98 2.92
CA ILE A 489 10.69 -2.55 4.30
C ILE A 489 9.66 -3.14 5.27
N GLN A 490 8.40 -3.24 4.85
CA GLN A 490 7.34 -3.86 5.66
C GLN A 490 7.63 -5.33 5.99
N ASN A 491 8.26 -6.07 5.07
CA ASN A 491 8.38 -7.54 5.14
C ASN A 491 9.80 -8.06 5.32
N MET A 492 10.85 -7.22 5.27
CA MET A 492 12.26 -7.67 5.27
C MET A 492 12.68 -8.46 6.51
N PHE A 493 11.93 -8.38 7.61
CA PHE A 493 12.20 -9.14 8.82
C PHE A 493 11.50 -10.51 8.87
N TYR A 494 10.82 -10.91 7.79
CA TYR A 494 10.21 -12.23 7.71
C TYR A 494 11.26 -13.33 7.91
N GLY A 495 10.97 -14.26 8.83
CA GLY A 495 11.87 -15.38 9.15
C GLY A 495 12.76 -15.16 10.38
N LEU A 496 12.83 -13.96 10.97
CA LEU A 496 13.64 -13.67 12.16
C LEU A 496 12.99 -14.10 13.51
N ARG A 497 12.22 -15.21 13.47
CA ARG A 497 11.13 -15.62 14.39
C ARG A 497 11.52 -15.90 15.85
N ASP A 498 12.79 -16.14 16.16
CA ASP A 498 13.20 -16.58 17.51
C ASP A 498 13.37 -15.41 18.48
N TYR A 499 12.29 -14.71 18.83
CA TYR A 499 12.38 -13.53 19.69
C TYR A 499 12.85 -13.84 21.11
N ASP A 500 13.73 -12.99 21.61
CA ASP A 500 14.23 -13.04 22.99
C ASP A 500 13.06 -12.77 23.95
N PRO A 501 12.74 -13.68 24.88
CA PRO A 501 11.69 -13.50 25.88
C PRO A 501 11.90 -12.29 26.81
N LYS A 502 13.03 -11.58 26.74
CA LYS A 502 13.31 -10.34 27.50
C LYS A 502 12.78 -9.04 26.86
N SER A 503 11.94 -9.12 25.82
CA SER A 503 11.00 -8.08 25.33
C SER A 503 11.49 -6.62 25.21
N ILE A 504 12.58 -6.37 24.46
CA ILE A 504 12.97 -5.00 24.03
C ILE A 504 11.89 -4.36 23.11
N LYS A 505 11.08 -5.19 22.43
CA LYS A 505 10.03 -4.75 21.49
C LYS A 505 8.91 -3.93 22.13
N GLY A 506 8.49 -4.30 23.34
CA GLY A 506 7.43 -3.62 24.07
C GLY A 506 7.81 -2.15 24.27
N HIS A 507 8.98 -1.93 24.89
CA HIS A 507 9.47 -0.60 25.22
C HIS A 507 9.65 0.34 24.02
N GLU A 508 10.12 -0.16 22.87
CA GLU A 508 10.22 0.66 21.64
C GLU A 508 8.84 1.11 21.14
N PHE A 509 7.86 0.20 21.13
CA PHE A 509 6.50 0.54 20.71
C PHE A 509 5.78 1.44 21.72
N GLU A 510 5.95 1.19 23.02
CA GLU A 510 5.47 2.04 24.13
C GLU A 510 6.00 3.48 23.99
N THR A 511 7.31 3.61 23.79
CA THR A 511 7.98 4.91 23.60
C THR A 511 7.46 5.63 22.35
N THR A 512 7.30 4.89 21.25
CA THR A 512 6.75 5.44 20.00
C THR A 512 5.33 5.95 20.19
N LEU A 513 4.45 5.16 20.81
CA LEU A 513 3.06 5.55 21.08
C LEU A 513 2.98 6.78 21.99
N ALA A 514 3.77 6.81 23.07
CA ALA A 514 3.86 7.96 23.96
C ALA A 514 4.30 9.24 23.23
N ASN A 515 5.29 9.14 22.33
CA ASN A 515 5.76 10.28 21.53
C ASN A 515 4.69 10.77 20.55
N ILE A 516 3.95 9.86 19.91
CA ILE A 516 2.83 10.21 19.04
C ILE A 516 1.76 10.98 19.83
N PHE A 517 1.35 10.47 20.99
CA PHE A 517 0.36 11.17 21.83
C PHE A 517 0.84 12.56 22.28
N LYS A 518 2.12 12.71 22.65
CA LYS A 518 2.70 14.03 22.99
C LYS A 518 2.66 14.99 21.80
N ASN A 519 3.02 14.52 20.60
CA ASN A 519 2.98 15.34 19.38
C ASN A 519 1.55 15.77 19.01
N ASP A 520 0.56 14.95 19.33
CA ASP A 520 -0.86 15.26 19.15
C ASP A 520 -1.46 16.10 20.31
N ASN A 521 -0.61 16.66 21.18
CA ASN A 521 -0.99 17.50 22.31
C ASN A 521 -1.90 16.80 23.34
N PHE A 522 -1.62 15.52 23.60
CA PHE A 522 -2.17 14.80 24.75
C PHE A 522 -1.19 14.86 25.95
N ASP A 523 -1.76 14.90 27.14
CA ASP A 523 -1.01 14.93 28.39
C ASP A 523 -0.61 13.51 28.82
N VAL A 524 0.58 13.08 28.38
CA VAL A 524 1.13 11.77 28.73
C VAL A 524 1.83 11.86 30.08
N ILE A 525 1.21 11.28 31.11
CA ILE A 525 1.68 11.37 32.50
C ILE A 525 2.83 10.39 32.78
N ASN A 526 2.71 9.17 32.25
CA ASN A 526 3.65 8.08 32.47
C ASN A 526 3.85 7.30 31.17
N ASN A 527 5.07 6.80 30.97
CA ASN A 527 5.43 5.85 29.92
C ASN A 527 6.43 4.82 30.48
N SER A 528 6.21 3.54 30.20
CA SER A 528 7.03 2.40 30.69
C SER A 528 7.34 2.53 32.19
N PHE A 529 6.32 2.75 33.01
CA PHE A 529 6.45 3.12 34.42
C PHE A 529 5.94 2.04 35.36
N VAL A 530 6.82 1.57 36.26
CA VAL A 530 6.46 0.58 37.27
C VAL A 530 5.85 1.26 38.50
N ILE A 531 4.54 1.07 38.71
CA ILE A 531 3.83 1.49 39.91
C ILE A 531 4.02 0.47 41.04
N ARG A 532 4.16 0.98 42.28
CA ARG A 532 4.39 0.17 43.47
C ARG A 532 3.38 0.50 44.56
N LYS A 533 2.73 -0.53 45.10
CA LYS A 533 1.95 -0.45 46.33
C LYS A 533 2.42 -1.57 47.22
N GLU A 534 3.05 -1.22 48.34
CA GLU A 534 3.65 -2.20 49.26
C GLU A 534 4.61 -3.14 48.50
N ASN A 535 4.33 -4.46 48.52
CA ASN A 535 5.13 -5.48 47.85
C ASN A 535 4.66 -5.80 46.42
N ILE A 536 3.57 -5.20 45.96
CA ILE A 536 3.00 -5.45 44.63
C ILE A 536 3.57 -4.44 43.62
N LYS A 537 4.04 -4.97 42.50
CA LYS A 537 4.51 -4.20 41.34
C LYS A 537 3.59 -4.45 40.15
N ARG A 538 3.28 -3.38 39.43
CA ARG A 538 2.58 -3.40 38.15
C ARG A 538 3.26 -2.40 37.22
N GLU A 539 3.19 -2.64 35.92
CA GLU A 539 3.75 -1.77 34.90
C GLU A 539 2.60 -1.03 34.19
N ILE A 540 2.85 0.24 33.86
CA ILE A 540 2.00 1.03 32.99
C ILE A 540 2.81 1.38 31.75
N ASP A 541 2.39 0.84 30.62
CA ASP A 541 2.99 1.06 29.31
C ASP A 541 2.84 2.52 28.88
N VAL A 542 1.62 3.03 28.73
CA VAL A 542 1.36 4.46 28.48
C VAL A 542 0.13 4.93 29.25
N ALA A 543 0.25 6.08 29.95
CA ALA A 543 -0.85 6.72 30.67
C ALA A 543 -1.11 8.14 30.12
N VAL A 544 -2.38 8.44 29.82
CA VAL A 544 -2.81 9.76 29.33
C VAL A 544 -3.85 10.35 30.27
N ARG A 545 -3.71 11.63 30.59
CA ARG A 545 -4.71 12.43 31.31
C ARG A 545 -5.60 13.16 30.32
N ILE A 546 -6.91 13.12 30.56
CA ILE A 546 -7.84 14.11 30.02
C ILE A 546 -8.77 14.56 31.14
N ARG A 547 -8.54 15.78 31.66
CA ARG A 547 -9.17 16.28 32.90
C ARG A 547 -9.02 15.28 34.04
N ASP A 548 -10.12 14.88 34.66
CA ASP A 548 -10.17 13.97 35.80
C ASP A 548 -10.29 12.50 35.37
N ASN A 549 -9.91 12.17 34.13
CA ASN A 549 -9.97 10.81 33.59
C ASN A 549 -8.56 10.31 33.25
N LEU A 550 -8.24 9.11 33.72
CA LEU A 550 -7.00 8.40 33.42
C LEU A 550 -7.25 7.34 32.34
N TYR A 551 -6.46 7.39 31.27
CA TYR A 551 -6.49 6.42 30.18
C TYR A 551 -5.20 5.62 30.19
N LEU A 552 -5.32 4.30 30.32
CA LEU A 552 -4.21 3.35 30.34
C LEU A 552 -4.19 2.59 29.02
N PHE A 553 -3.03 2.54 28.38
CA PHE A 553 -2.83 1.84 27.12
C PHE A 553 -1.78 0.76 27.30
N GLU A 554 -2.22 -0.50 27.33
CA GLU A 554 -1.37 -1.69 27.30
C GLU A 554 -0.92 -1.93 25.85
N CYS A 555 0.38 -1.96 25.61
CA CYS A 555 0.97 -2.08 24.29
C CYS A 555 1.23 -3.57 23.95
N LYS A 556 0.83 -3.99 22.75
CA LYS A 556 1.10 -5.34 22.24
C LYS A 556 1.84 -5.28 20.90
N ALA A 557 3.17 -5.22 20.99
CA ALA A 557 4.07 -5.38 19.86
C ALA A 557 4.28 -6.88 19.56
N SER A 558 3.44 -7.47 18.71
CA SER A 558 3.57 -8.86 18.26
C SER A 558 3.73 -8.94 16.75
N GLU A 559 4.49 -9.93 16.27
CA GLU A 559 4.54 -10.22 14.84
C GLU A 559 3.13 -10.49 14.32
N ARG A 560 2.83 -9.99 13.11
CA ARG A 560 1.63 -10.34 12.36
C ARG A 560 2.04 -11.33 11.26
N PRO A 561 1.75 -12.63 11.43
CA PRO A 561 2.10 -13.62 10.42
C PRO A 561 1.42 -13.31 9.09
N LEU A 562 2.11 -13.55 7.96
CA LEU A 562 1.55 -13.31 6.62
C LEU A 562 0.20 -14.02 6.41
N ASN A 563 0.06 -15.23 6.97
CA ASN A 563 -1.17 -16.03 6.90
C ASN A 563 -2.38 -15.37 7.60
N PHE A 564 -2.17 -14.31 8.38
CA PHE A 564 -3.27 -13.49 8.92
C PHE A 564 -4.02 -12.78 7.80
N ASP A 565 -3.34 -12.27 6.77
CA ASP A 565 -3.95 -11.47 5.70
C ASP A 565 -4.81 -12.30 4.74
N ILE A 566 -4.59 -13.62 4.70
CA ILE A 566 -5.46 -14.59 4.01
C ILE A 566 -6.45 -15.27 4.96
N GLY A 567 -6.44 -14.93 6.25
CA GLY A 567 -7.44 -15.38 7.21
C GLY A 567 -7.29 -16.83 7.65
N ASN A 568 -6.07 -17.34 7.77
CA ASN A 568 -5.87 -18.71 8.24
C ASN A 568 -6.53 -18.94 9.60
N PRO A 569 -7.46 -19.91 9.74
CA PRO A 569 -8.26 -20.08 10.96
C PRO A 569 -7.41 -20.29 12.22
N LYS A 570 -6.31 -21.05 12.11
CA LYS A 570 -5.38 -21.28 13.22
C LYS A 570 -4.67 -20.00 13.63
N THR A 571 -4.23 -19.19 12.67
CA THR A 571 -3.60 -17.89 12.92
C THR A 571 -4.57 -16.92 13.60
N ILE A 572 -5.81 -16.82 13.11
CA ILE A 572 -6.84 -15.94 13.71
C ILE A 572 -7.18 -16.38 15.14
N SER A 573 -7.37 -17.68 15.37
CA SER A 573 -7.68 -18.23 16.70
C SER A 573 -6.57 -17.99 17.72
N ASN A 574 -5.31 -18.28 17.35
CA ASN A 574 -4.17 -18.01 18.22
C ASN A 574 -4.05 -16.52 18.56
N ARG A 575 -4.16 -15.65 17.55
CA ARG A 575 -4.06 -14.20 17.76
C ARG A 575 -5.20 -13.66 18.64
N THR A 576 -6.40 -14.20 18.48
CA THR A 576 -7.57 -13.89 19.33
C THR A 576 -7.29 -14.24 20.79
N ARG A 577 -6.74 -15.42 21.07
CA ARG A 577 -6.36 -15.84 22.43
C ARG A 577 -5.31 -14.90 23.03
N ASP A 578 -4.26 -14.58 22.27
CA ASP A 578 -3.19 -13.70 22.75
C ASP A 578 -3.71 -12.30 23.13
N PHE A 579 -4.66 -11.75 22.36
CA PHE A 579 -5.27 -10.46 22.68
C PHE A 579 -6.28 -10.53 23.81
N LYS A 580 -6.97 -11.67 23.99
CA LYS A 580 -7.85 -11.89 25.14
C LYS A 580 -7.05 -11.82 26.44
N GLU A 581 -5.93 -12.52 26.52
CA GLU A 581 -5.02 -12.46 27.68
C GLU A 581 -4.53 -11.04 27.96
N LYS A 582 -4.23 -10.27 26.91
CA LYS A 582 -3.81 -8.87 27.04
C LYS A 582 -4.91 -7.92 27.51
N LEU A 583 -6.15 -8.12 27.06
CA LEU A 583 -7.30 -7.35 27.55
C LEU A 583 -7.58 -7.66 29.03
N GLU A 584 -7.44 -8.92 29.45
CA GLU A 584 -7.54 -9.32 30.87
C GLU A 584 -6.46 -8.66 31.73
N GLN A 585 -5.21 -8.56 31.23
CA GLN A 585 -4.13 -7.82 31.89
C GLN A 585 -4.45 -6.33 32.03
N ALA A 586 -4.95 -5.70 30.96
CA ALA A 586 -5.33 -4.28 30.98
C ALA A 586 -6.50 -3.99 31.94
N GLU A 587 -7.46 -4.91 32.07
CA GLU A 587 -8.53 -4.78 33.07
C GLU A 587 -8.01 -4.96 34.49
N SER A 588 -7.15 -5.96 34.74
CA SER A 588 -6.53 -6.17 36.05
C SER A 588 -5.72 -4.97 36.52
N LEU A 589 -5.01 -4.29 35.61
CA LEU A 589 -4.29 -3.05 35.91
C LEU A 589 -5.24 -1.91 36.30
N LYS A 590 -6.34 -1.74 35.55
CA LYS A 590 -7.39 -0.76 35.87
C LYS A 590 -8.00 -1.01 37.24
N GLU A 591 -8.38 -2.24 37.55
CA GLU A 591 -8.92 -2.63 38.87
C GLU A 591 -7.91 -2.35 39.99
N PHE A 592 -6.63 -2.66 39.76
CA PHE A 592 -5.58 -2.38 40.73
C PHE A 592 -5.48 -0.88 41.04
N ILE A 593 -5.49 -0.01 40.03
CA ILE A 593 -5.40 1.44 40.21
C ILE A 593 -6.67 2.00 40.87
N LEU A 594 -7.86 1.52 40.50
CA LEU A 594 -9.11 1.93 41.15
C LEU A 594 -9.11 1.62 42.66
N ASN A 595 -8.58 0.47 43.04
CA ASN A 595 -8.45 0.06 44.45
C ASN A 595 -7.27 0.73 45.17
N ASN A 596 -6.29 1.26 44.44
CA ASN A 596 -5.06 1.82 44.98
C ASN A 596 -4.71 3.14 44.27
N LYS A 597 -5.55 4.17 44.38
CA LYS A 597 -5.31 5.45 43.69
C LYS A 597 -3.97 6.12 44.07
N VAL A 598 -3.44 5.82 45.27
CA VAL A 598 -2.16 6.33 45.75
C VAL A 598 -1.26 5.16 46.15
N GLY A 599 -0.05 5.12 45.61
CA GLY A 599 0.98 4.15 45.98
C GLY A 599 2.28 4.81 46.42
N ASN A 600 3.33 4.01 46.49
CA ASN A 600 4.63 4.42 47.03
C ASN A 600 5.34 5.42 46.11
N ASN A 601 5.03 5.41 44.82
CA ASN A 601 5.69 6.22 43.78
C ASN A 601 4.72 6.78 42.73
N TYR A 602 3.42 6.83 43.02
CA TYR A 602 2.41 7.38 42.11
C TYR A 602 1.20 7.93 42.88
N ASP A 603 0.54 8.92 42.29
CA ASP A 603 -0.70 9.50 42.79
C ASP A 603 -1.67 9.76 41.63
N PHE A 604 -2.72 8.95 41.58
CA PHE A 604 -3.86 9.06 40.67
C PHE A 604 -5.16 9.40 41.42
N SER A 605 -5.07 10.01 42.61
CA SER A 605 -6.23 10.43 43.40
C SER A 605 -7.12 11.45 42.68
N TRP A 606 -6.54 12.22 41.76
CA TRP A 606 -7.24 13.16 40.88
C TRP A 606 -8.14 12.47 39.84
N ALA A 607 -7.93 11.18 39.55
CA ALA A 607 -8.72 10.48 38.53
C ALA A 607 -10.07 10.03 39.12
N GLU A 608 -11.16 10.60 38.60
CA GLU A 608 -12.54 10.17 38.85
C GLU A 608 -12.86 8.86 38.13
N SER A 609 -12.35 8.68 36.91
CA SER A 609 -12.49 7.45 36.14
C SER A 609 -11.16 6.92 35.60
N VAL A 610 -11.08 5.60 35.42
CA VAL A 610 -9.93 4.91 34.85
C VAL A 610 -10.42 4.02 33.71
N ASN A 611 -9.91 4.25 32.51
CA ASN A 611 -10.22 3.48 31.32
C ASN A 611 -8.96 2.75 30.86
N SER A 612 -9.10 1.49 30.41
CA SER A 612 -7.97 0.72 29.89
C SER A 612 -8.23 0.12 28.52
N PHE A 613 -7.22 0.19 27.68
CA PHE A 613 -7.22 -0.22 26.28
C PHE A 613 -5.97 -1.03 25.97
N VAL A 614 -6.06 -1.88 24.95
CA VAL A 614 -4.90 -2.54 24.34
C VAL A 614 -4.63 -1.89 22.99
N VAL A 615 -3.37 -1.54 22.73
CA VAL A 615 -2.94 -0.93 21.46
C VAL A 615 -1.99 -1.88 20.74
N SER A 616 -2.29 -2.14 19.47
CA SER A 616 -1.42 -2.86 18.53
C SER A 616 -0.88 -1.90 17.47
N PRO A 617 0.32 -2.15 16.91
CA PRO A 617 0.78 -1.47 15.70
C PRO A 617 -0.15 -1.67 14.49
N PHE A 618 -0.99 -2.71 14.53
CA PHE A 618 -1.90 -3.06 13.43
C PHE A 618 -3.37 -2.86 13.80
N THR A 619 -4.21 -2.71 12.77
CA THR A 619 -5.65 -2.93 12.93
C THR A 619 -5.94 -4.42 13.19
N GLU A 620 -6.46 -4.73 14.38
CA GLU A 620 -6.75 -6.10 14.85
C GLU A 620 -8.24 -6.46 14.74
N TRP A 621 -8.50 -7.77 14.63
CA TRP A 621 -9.84 -8.35 14.63
C TRP A 621 -10.45 -8.35 16.05
N VAL A 622 -11.68 -7.87 16.17
CA VAL A 622 -12.48 -7.92 17.40
C VAL A 622 -13.62 -8.90 17.15
N TRP A 623 -13.68 -9.97 17.94
CA TRP A 623 -14.39 -11.20 17.57
C TRP A 623 -15.83 -11.30 18.09
N ASP A 624 -16.24 -10.47 19.03
CA ASP A 624 -17.62 -10.42 19.53
C ASP A 624 -18.01 -9.00 19.98
N THR A 625 -19.29 -8.80 20.32
CA THR A 625 -19.84 -7.49 20.74
C THR A 625 -20.00 -7.33 22.25
N SER A 626 -19.28 -8.14 23.04
CA SER A 626 -19.36 -8.14 24.49
C SER A 626 -18.85 -6.82 25.08
N PRO A 627 -19.44 -6.30 26.17
CA PRO A 627 -19.06 -5.02 26.77
C PRO A 627 -17.58 -4.91 27.17
N ASN A 628 -16.91 -6.03 27.45
CA ASN A 628 -15.49 -6.06 27.76
C ASN A 628 -14.57 -5.82 26.54
N LEU A 629 -15.08 -5.89 25.31
CA LEU A 629 -14.31 -5.63 24.08
C LEU A 629 -14.57 -4.25 23.48
N TRP A 630 -15.53 -3.49 24.02
CA TRP A 630 -16.00 -2.24 23.44
C TRP A 630 -16.13 -1.15 24.50
N SER A 631 -15.99 0.11 24.10
CA SER A 631 -16.40 1.23 24.95
C SER A 631 -17.92 1.25 25.14
N GLU A 632 -18.42 2.00 26.12
CA GLU A 632 -19.83 1.99 26.55
C GLU A 632 -20.84 2.23 25.39
N CYS A 633 -20.47 3.01 24.37
CA CYS A 633 -21.33 3.28 23.21
C CYS A 633 -21.12 2.32 22.02
N LYS A 634 -20.26 1.30 22.15
CA LYS A 634 -19.79 0.44 21.06
C LYS A 634 -19.21 1.21 19.85
N CYS A 635 -18.80 2.47 20.07
CA CYS A 635 -18.22 3.30 19.01
C CYS A 635 -16.75 2.95 18.77
N PHE A 636 -16.07 2.47 19.81
CA PHE A 636 -14.64 2.21 19.79
C PHE A 636 -14.34 0.85 20.44
N PRO A 637 -13.59 -0.03 19.78
CA PRO A 637 -13.13 -1.27 20.41
C PRO A 637 -12.07 -0.99 21.46
N ARG A 638 -12.00 -1.81 22.51
CA ARG A 638 -10.95 -1.72 23.53
C ARG A 638 -9.58 -2.22 23.03
N LEU A 639 -9.57 -2.92 21.90
CA LEU A 639 -8.38 -3.29 21.13
C LEU A 639 -8.26 -2.38 19.90
N MET A 640 -7.24 -1.52 19.88
CA MET A 640 -7.09 -0.44 18.89
C MET A 640 -5.77 -0.51 18.12
N SER A 641 -5.75 0.07 16.91
CA SER A 641 -4.49 0.49 16.28
C SER A 641 -4.02 1.82 16.90
N VAL A 642 -2.79 2.25 16.57
CA VAL A 642 -2.26 3.57 16.95
C VAL A 642 -3.22 4.70 16.57
N ASN A 643 -3.68 4.72 15.31
CA ASN A 643 -4.64 5.71 14.82
C ASN A 643 -5.99 5.60 15.54
N GLY A 644 -6.46 4.38 15.82
CA GLY A 644 -7.68 4.17 16.59
C GLY A 644 -7.62 4.79 17.98
N ALA A 645 -6.47 4.70 18.65
CA ALA A 645 -6.26 5.31 19.97
C ALA A 645 -6.26 6.85 19.90
N ILE A 646 -5.62 7.44 18.88
CA ILE A 646 -5.65 8.90 18.65
C ILE A 646 -7.08 9.38 18.41
N GLN A 647 -7.83 8.71 17.53
CA GLN A 647 -9.23 9.05 17.24
C GLN A 647 -10.10 8.97 18.50
N TYR A 648 -9.90 7.94 19.32
CA TYR A 648 -10.61 7.79 20.59
C TYR A 648 -10.30 8.94 21.54
N LEU A 649 -9.03 9.19 21.84
CA LEU A 649 -8.61 10.27 22.74
C LEU A 649 -9.06 11.66 22.23
N THR A 650 -9.04 11.86 20.91
CA THR A 650 -9.55 13.09 20.28
C THR A 650 -11.06 13.24 20.48
N SER A 651 -11.81 12.14 20.36
CA SER A 651 -13.26 12.14 20.62
C SER A 651 -13.57 12.45 22.09
N GLU A 652 -12.80 11.89 23.03
CA GLU A 652 -12.95 12.18 24.46
C GLU A 652 -12.59 13.64 24.78
N LYS A 653 -11.50 14.16 24.20
CA LYS A 653 -11.13 15.59 24.33
C LYS A 653 -12.20 16.52 23.73
N SER A 654 -12.87 16.12 22.67
CA SER A 654 -13.90 16.92 21.99
C SER A 654 -15.22 16.98 22.75
N LYS A 655 -15.61 15.91 23.45
CA LYS A 655 -16.81 15.88 24.34
C LYS A 655 -16.76 16.92 25.46
N LEU A 656 -15.59 17.49 25.71
CA LEU A 656 -15.32 18.43 26.79
C LEU A 656 -15.41 19.90 26.36
N VAL A 657 -15.47 20.16 25.05
CA VAL A 657 -15.59 21.51 24.45
C VAL A 657 -17.06 21.92 24.29
N PHE A 658 -17.97 20.95 24.39
CA PHE A 658 -19.42 21.13 24.49
C PHE A 658 -19.88 20.85 25.92
#